data_AF-A0A975I3S8-F1
#
_entry.id   AF-A0A975I3S8-F1
#
_cell.length_a   1.000
_cell.length_b   1.000
_cell.length_c   1.000
_cell.angle_alpha   90.00
_cell.angle_beta   90.00
_cell.angle_gamma   90.00
#
_symmetry.space_group_name_H-M   'P 1'
#
loop_
_entity.id
_entity.type
_entity.pdbx_description
1 polymer ?
#
loop_
_entity_poly.entity_id
_entity_poly.type
_entity_poly.pdbx_seq_one_letter_code
_entity_poly.pdbx_strand_id
1 'polypeptide(L)'
;MGNRNNSILALASALGLGLGAGSATAQTTIDVGGAGVIGTTPLAVDGGRATVPNNGANWQAAGGAGIVYSSLTSPQFVVPATHVDGQMLTLKFTHRYNFEDDWDGGVVFANINGAGETYVDENAFSQNGYTKNNLIGSVWTDGRWAFNSATTGWLAGNLVETIATIGPVNRGDTVSITFRGGWDDAYNQPEDPASPYGSPGPAWEIGSFHLSDSSSTAFSEINFTTDGPSDFSVASDARLSGPWSYPRITSRFEITDAPSSDSYVPDTQPSVIDLNGIDVEISLLAGTLVGGEVFTLFDLTGGSTLAGSINSISLPPIGQWDTSALATAGTITFVSPPPELTWNIAGGGDWDFVTPNWIGSSTLFTDGANVTFNNPAGGVIKVVNQGTAPNRITVDSAGTYKLVSGVVPTGVANSISSGALVKNGPGTLQIGDDTLNQQFGGTPNIHSNNFSSVTINSGTLKYNSIQALGTGTLTLAGGVTVIQARVEGRIFTNNEDIKNDVVLSGGLVNLPMAFGSENKGIWISKTCTGPGGFNVTGDSRYLGLSNAGNSFGGGITLTTTATNNPAVVDFSTYTSLGTGTLTITENLITNTSPRGGLTSRADLPGNESFPNGVTNPVITATGKFFNIHCANAAHSLQLGGVISGGGTVRKWKNASTVILSGANTYTGGTRIDAGTIALGADNTLPDTAPVILGAGTLDAATFSDKTGTLDPTAAGFINLGAGGALAFADSSEVDWTGGTIEVSGTFVSGSSLRFGTDSGGLSANQIAQITVPGISPLALDDNGYLIQYVEPNFANWISGFPGVGSLTGFHDDADGDGNANGLENFFGTDPGAFTPGIILGTPGGGSFSFTHPQNPSPVSDITAPAYSWSKNLATFHADGATDGEGTTVDFSPLAGGGTATVTATVSGTPTDKLFIRVGVGQIVFNPILLDENFDADTALPAGWVSNGPVAGTNWEVGNPTGGYATGPVGGANSPDHCVGTNISSNGGEYTSSTDITLKSPILTIPGGSPATLTFAQFVDTDLTGDFASVRILDADNADAPIAGVGILNIEGDGTGAAWAQRTLEMPLPAVGGKNIRVEFRFTSDAITNYGGYYIDDVKVVIPEP
;
A
#
# COMPACT_ATOMS: atom_id res chain seq x y z
N MET A 1 -2.56 5.11 -34.51
CA MET A 1 -1.52 6.05 -35.02
C MET A 1 -1.42 7.22 -34.06
N GLY A 2 -0.20 7.72 -33.78
CA GLY A 2 0.10 8.85 -32.89
C GLY A 2 0.96 8.44 -31.68
N ASN A 3 2.18 7.95 -31.89
CA ASN A 3 3.48 8.65 -31.86
C ASN A 3 4.07 8.92 -30.46
N ARG A 4 5.06 8.08 -30.14
CA ARG A 4 6.07 8.22 -29.08
C ARG A 4 7.17 9.16 -29.58
N ASN A 5 7.78 9.92 -28.67
CA ASN A 5 9.20 10.30 -28.74
C ASN A 5 9.68 10.63 -27.33
N ASN A 6 10.33 9.63 -26.72
CA ASN A 6 11.14 9.72 -25.50
C ASN A 6 12.55 9.30 -25.90
N SER A 7 13.51 10.23 -25.89
CA SER A 7 14.94 9.93 -25.76
C SER A 7 15.77 11.20 -25.95
N ILE A 8 16.27 11.78 -24.86
CA ILE A 8 17.66 12.26 -24.74
C ILE A 8 17.97 12.62 -23.27
N LEU A 9 19.10 12.08 -22.80
CA LEU A 9 19.85 12.38 -21.56
C LEU A 9 19.45 11.66 -20.24
N ALA A 10 19.81 10.37 -20.19
CA ALA A 10 20.39 9.75 -19.00
C ALA A 10 21.92 9.83 -19.12
N LEU A 11 22.63 10.40 -18.12
CA LEU A 11 23.97 9.98 -17.61
C LEU A 11 24.55 11.03 -16.61
N ALA A 12 24.06 11.09 -15.36
CA ALA A 12 24.74 11.85 -14.29
C ALA A 12 24.42 11.36 -12.86
N SER A 13 24.20 10.05 -12.66
CA SER A 13 24.06 9.44 -11.32
C SER A 13 25.05 8.30 -11.04
N ALA A 14 26.15 8.23 -11.80
CA ALA A 14 27.16 7.16 -11.67
C ALA A 14 28.47 7.57 -10.98
N LEU A 15 28.57 8.76 -10.36
CA LEU A 15 29.78 9.18 -9.62
C LEU A 15 29.40 9.75 -8.25
N GLY A 16 29.30 8.85 -7.26
CA GLY A 16 29.03 9.21 -5.87
C GLY A 16 30.15 10.06 -5.25
N LEU A 17 29.84 11.33 -4.99
CA LEU A 17 30.55 12.18 -4.04
C LEU A 17 29.50 12.88 -3.17
N GLY A 18 29.58 12.65 -1.85
CA GLY A 18 28.67 13.21 -0.87
C GLY A 18 29.14 14.53 -0.25
N LEU A 19 28.22 15.09 0.56
CA LEU A 19 28.32 16.23 1.50
C LEU A 19 28.30 17.62 0.83
N GLY A 20 27.44 18.58 1.17
CA GLY A 20 26.40 18.69 2.20
C GLY A 20 25.73 20.08 2.13
N ALA A 21 24.48 20.14 2.63
CA ALA A 21 23.69 21.28 3.13
C ALA A 21 23.80 22.69 2.48
N GLY A 22 22.66 23.21 2.02
CA GLY A 22 22.46 24.66 1.80
C GLY A 22 21.16 24.97 1.06
N SER A 23 20.15 25.42 1.81
CA SER A 23 18.85 25.87 1.31
C SER A 23 18.96 27.10 0.40
N ALA A 24 18.29 27.09 -0.75
CA ALA A 24 17.81 28.31 -1.40
C ALA A 24 16.66 28.01 -2.37
N THR A 25 15.51 28.59 -2.07
CA THR A 25 14.32 28.73 -2.91
C THR A 25 14.65 29.56 -4.15
N ALA A 26 14.48 28.97 -5.34
CA ALA A 26 14.45 29.70 -6.61
C ALA A 26 12.99 30.04 -6.96
N GLN A 27 12.72 31.35 -7.07
CA GLN A 27 11.48 31.91 -7.60
C GLN A 27 11.67 32.13 -9.11
N THR A 28 10.77 31.55 -9.89
CA THR A 28 10.74 31.57 -11.35
C THR A 28 10.32 32.94 -11.89
N THR A 29 11.15 33.55 -12.74
CA THR A 29 10.76 34.68 -13.59
C THR A 29 10.28 34.16 -14.94
N ILE A 30 9.16 34.70 -15.41
CA ILE A 30 8.52 34.38 -16.69
C ILE A 30 9.35 34.95 -17.84
N ASP A 31 9.74 34.09 -18.78
CA ASP A 31 10.35 34.41 -20.07
C ASP A 31 9.26 34.55 -21.15
N VAL A 32 9.35 35.60 -21.95
CA VAL A 32 8.62 35.78 -23.22
C VAL A 32 9.65 36.19 -24.27
N GLY A 33 10.17 35.22 -25.04
CA GLY A 33 10.91 35.50 -26.29
C GLY A 33 9.98 36.13 -27.35
N GLY A 34 10.42 36.80 -28.40
CA GLY A 34 11.71 37.09 -28.98
C GLY A 34 11.48 37.39 -30.48
N ALA A 35 12.05 38.47 -31.05
CA ALA A 35 12.35 38.64 -32.49
C ALA A 35 12.98 40.02 -32.82
N GLY A 36 14.13 40.02 -33.51
CA GLY A 36 14.32 40.86 -34.72
C GLY A 36 15.35 42.02 -34.73
N VAL A 37 16.42 41.81 -35.53
CA VAL A 37 17.08 42.75 -36.49
C VAL A 37 18.28 43.61 -36.03
N ILE A 38 19.39 43.38 -36.75
CA ILE A 38 20.65 44.15 -36.84
C ILE A 38 20.44 45.34 -37.79
N GLY A 39 20.82 46.55 -37.39
CA GLY A 39 20.86 47.75 -38.24
C GLY A 39 21.89 48.76 -37.76
N THR A 40 22.94 48.99 -38.56
CA THR A 40 24.04 49.93 -38.33
C THR A 40 23.70 51.31 -38.91
N THR A 41 23.09 52.19 -38.10
CA THR A 41 23.01 53.65 -38.28
C THR A 41 22.63 54.27 -36.93
N PRO A 42 23.23 55.38 -36.46
CA PRO A 42 22.83 56.01 -35.20
C PRO A 42 21.38 56.50 -35.34
N LEU A 43 20.47 55.91 -34.59
CA LEU A 43 19.10 56.39 -34.50
C LEU A 43 19.11 57.71 -33.74
N ALA A 44 18.65 58.78 -34.38
CA ALA A 44 18.29 60.02 -33.71
C ALA A 44 17.22 59.71 -32.65
N VAL A 45 17.56 59.90 -31.38
CA VAL A 45 16.65 59.67 -30.25
C VAL A 45 15.83 60.94 -30.05
N ASP A 46 14.59 60.90 -30.51
CA ASP A 46 13.54 61.84 -30.15
C ASP A 46 13.13 61.59 -28.69
N GLY A 47 13.30 62.60 -27.83
CA GLY A 47 12.80 62.61 -26.45
C GLY A 47 13.74 62.04 -25.38
N GLY A 48 14.71 62.85 -24.92
CA GLY A 48 15.18 62.93 -23.53
C GLY A 48 15.47 61.64 -22.77
N ARG A 49 16.16 60.66 -23.38
CA ARG A 49 16.54 59.42 -22.70
C ARG A 49 18.04 59.19 -22.82
N ALA A 50 18.69 58.92 -21.68
CA ALA A 50 20.02 58.32 -21.64
C ALA A 50 19.95 56.95 -22.33
N THR A 51 20.79 56.73 -23.34
CA THR A 51 20.88 55.44 -24.03
C THR A 51 22.26 54.84 -23.81
N VAL A 52 22.27 53.55 -23.47
CA VAL A 52 23.45 52.71 -23.55
C VAL A 52 23.39 52.00 -24.90
N PRO A 53 24.29 52.25 -25.86
CA PRO A 53 24.33 51.44 -27.07
C PRO A 53 24.90 50.05 -26.72
N ASN A 54 24.15 48.98 -27.02
CA ASN A 54 24.68 47.62 -27.02
C ASN A 54 25.67 47.47 -28.19
N ASN A 55 26.96 47.83 -28.00
CA ASN A 55 28.16 47.40 -28.74
C ASN A 55 29.36 48.36 -28.55
N GLY A 56 29.97 48.42 -27.36
CA GLY A 56 31.30 49.04 -27.19
C GLY A 56 31.39 50.54 -27.50
N ALA A 57 30.36 51.31 -27.16
CA ALA A 57 30.36 52.78 -27.26
C ALA A 57 30.25 53.41 -25.86
N ASN A 58 30.79 54.63 -25.69
CA ASN A 58 30.72 55.42 -24.45
C ASN A 58 29.27 55.51 -23.91
N TRP A 59 29.11 55.71 -22.60
CA TRP A 59 27.79 56.13 -22.09
C TRP A 59 27.47 57.53 -22.60
N GLN A 60 26.22 57.75 -23.02
CA GLN A 60 25.77 59.01 -23.62
C GLN A 60 24.45 59.45 -23.00
N ALA A 61 24.39 60.72 -22.59
CA ALA A 61 23.14 61.38 -22.21
C ALA A 61 22.87 62.59 -23.10
N ALA A 62 21.68 62.61 -23.71
CA ALA A 62 21.20 63.68 -24.55
C ALA A 62 20.13 64.51 -23.81
N GLY A 63 20.22 65.83 -23.92
CA GLY A 63 19.20 66.75 -23.40
C GLY A 63 17.86 66.54 -24.11
N GLY A 64 16.77 66.60 -23.36
CA GLY A 64 15.41 66.53 -23.86
C GLY A 64 14.52 67.53 -23.11
N ALA A 65 13.37 67.87 -23.68
CA ALA A 65 12.62 69.05 -23.25
C ALA A 65 12.09 68.92 -21.81
N GLY A 66 12.47 69.88 -20.95
CA GLY A 66 12.02 70.03 -19.55
C GLY A 66 13.12 69.73 -18.52
N ILE A 67 12.86 70.06 -17.25
CA ILE A 67 13.80 69.79 -16.13
C ILE A 67 13.92 68.27 -15.94
N VAL A 68 14.88 67.66 -16.63
CA VAL A 68 15.16 66.23 -16.61
C VAL A 68 16.63 66.06 -16.27
N TYR A 69 16.94 65.17 -15.32
CA TYR A 69 18.32 64.75 -15.09
C TYR A 69 18.49 63.27 -15.47
N SER A 70 19.67 62.95 -15.98
CA SER A 70 20.14 61.60 -16.25
C SER A 70 21.35 61.32 -15.37
N SER A 71 21.35 60.18 -14.71
CA SER A 71 22.44 59.75 -13.84
C SER A 71 22.98 58.38 -14.23
N LEU A 72 24.30 58.24 -14.10
CA LEU A 72 25.08 57.02 -14.26
C LEU A 72 25.82 56.77 -12.95
N THR A 73 25.40 55.76 -12.19
CA THR A 73 25.97 55.41 -10.89
C THR A 73 26.77 54.12 -10.97
N SER A 74 28.01 54.18 -10.51
CA SER A 74 28.91 53.02 -10.47
C SER A 74 28.45 51.97 -9.47
N PRO A 75 28.87 50.70 -9.62
CA PRO A 75 28.81 49.75 -8.52
C PRO A 75 29.64 50.26 -7.33
N GLN A 76 29.43 49.66 -6.16
CA GLN A 76 30.23 49.97 -4.98
C GLN A 76 31.60 49.27 -5.08
N PHE A 77 32.67 50.06 -5.01
CA PHE A 77 34.04 49.57 -4.96
C PHE A 77 34.55 49.59 -3.53
N VAL A 78 35.12 48.48 -3.06
CA VAL A 78 35.71 48.40 -1.73
C VAL A 78 37.13 48.99 -1.78
N VAL A 79 37.43 49.94 -0.89
CA VAL A 79 38.76 50.54 -0.75
C VAL A 79 39.77 49.45 -0.35
N PRO A 80 40.82 49.21 -1.15
CA PRO A 80 41.75 48.11 -0.91
C PRO A 80 42.44 48.19 0.44
N ALA A 81 42.82 47.03 0.98
CA ALA A 81 43.57 46.95 2.24
C ALA A 81 44.96 47.62 2.19
N THR A 82 45.46 47.98 1.00
CA THR A 82 46.72 48.70 0.78
C THR A 82 46.59 50.21 0.95
N HIS A 83 45.36 50.75 0.99
CA HIS A 83 45.09 52.18 1.19
C HIS A 83 45.54 52.62 2.60
N VAL A 84 45.82 53.90 2.79
CA VAL A 84 46.14 54.45 4.10
C VAL A 84 44.92 55.16 4.66
N ASP A 85 44.45 54.70 5.82
CA ASP A 85 43.25 55.24 6.48
C ASP A 85 43.31 56.76 6.63
N GLY A 86 42.22 57.44 6.30
CA GLY A 86 42.13 58.89 6.32
C GLY A 86 42.73 59.60 5.09
N GLN A 87 43.25 58.87 4.09
CA GLN A 87 43.68 59.47 2.83
C GLN A 87 42.56 59.58 1.80
N MET A 88 42.71 60.54 0.88
CA MET A 88 41.84 60.72 -0.28
C MET A 88 42.16 59.69 -1.37
N LEU A 89 41.13 59.23 -2.06
CA LEU A 89 41.24 58.50 -3.33
C LEU A 89 41.40 59.47 -4.49
N THR A 90 41.98 58.99 -5.58
CA THR A 90 42.00 59.69 -6.87
C THR A 90 40.95 59.06 -7.80
N LEU A 91 39.97 59.86 -8.19
CA LEU A 91 39.02 59.57 -9.26
C LEU A 91 39.58 60.13 -10.57
N LYS A 92 39.76 59.28 -11.57
CA LYS A 92 40.04 59.67 -12.96
C LYS A 92 38.93 59.19 -13.87
N PHE A 93 38.49 60.01 -14.80
CA PHE A 93 37.54 59.57 -15.82
C PHE A 93 37.75 60.35 -17.11
N THR A 94 37.50 59.69 -18.24
CA THR A 94 37.48 60.38 -19.53
C THR A 94 36.05 60.71 -19.91
N HIS A 95 35.80 61.94 -20.31
CA HIS A 95 34.49 62.39 -20.73
C HIS A 95 34.59 63.47 -21.80
N ARG A 96 33.49 63.70 -22.52
CA ARG A 96 33.32 64.91 -23.31
C ARG A 96 31.92 65.45 -23.05
N TYR A 97 31.78 66.76 -22.95
CA TYR A 97 30.47 67.38 -22.74
C TYR A 97 30.31 68.64 -23.59
N ASN A 98 29.06 68.98 -23.85
CA ASN A 98 28.60 70.19 -24.50
C ASN A 98 27.23 70.56 -23.91
N PHE A 99 27.27 71.24 -22.78
CA PHE A 99 26.10 71.77 -22.09
C PHE A 99 25.87 73.23 -22.50
N GLU A 100 24.61 73.70 -22.47
CA GLU A 100 24.32 75.13 -22.64
C GLU A 100 25.04 75.98 -21.59
N ASP A 101 25.57 77.12 -22.02
CA ASP A 101 26.21 78.08 -21.12
C ASP A 101 25.18 78.62 -20.13
N ASP A 102 25.52 78.69 -18.85
CA ASP A 102 24.69 79.24 -17.76
C ASP A 102 23.47 78.43 -17.31
N TRP A 103 22.94 77.47 -18.07
CA TRP A 103 21.67 76.80 -17.71
C TRP A 103 21.79 75.29 -17.48
N ASP A 104 22.61 74.62 -18.27
CA ASP A 104 22.82 73.17 -18.19
C ASP A 104 24.13 72.82 -17.49
N GLY A 105 24.19 71.61 -16.91
CA GLY A 105 25.48 71.11 -16.47
C GLY A 105 25.54 69.67 -15.99
N GLY A 106 26.76 69.23 -15.72
CA GLY A 106 27.09 67.90 -15.21
C GLY A 106 27.82 67.97 -13.86
N VAL A 107 27.41 67.12 -12.93
CA VAL A 107 27.96 67.04 -11.56
C VAL A 107 28.37 65.61 -11.23
N VAL A 108 29.34 65.47 -10.34
CA VAL A 108 29.85 64.20 -9.82
C VAL A 108 29.52 64.13 -8.34
N PHE A 109 28.93 63.02 -7.92
CA PHE A 109 28.68 62.70 -6.52
C PHE A 109 29.48 61.46 -6.13
N ALA A 110 29.88 61.39 -4.86
CA ALA A 110 30.49 60.22 -4.25
C ALA A 110 29.64 59.76 -3.07
N ASN A 111 29.39 58.46 -2.98
CA ASN A 111 28.74 57.84 -1.84
C ASN A 111 29.72 56.89 -1.18
N ILE A 112 30.05 57.15 0.08
CA ILE A 112 30.97 56.36 0.89
C ILE A 112 30.11 55.62 1.95
N ASN A 113 30.21 54.29 2.01
CA ASN A 113 29.52 53.42 2.96
C ASN A 113 27.99 53.51 2.95
N GLY A 114 27.38 53.95 1.84
CA GLY A 114 25.92 54.09 1.75
C GLY A 114 25.37 55.28 2.55
N ALA A 115 26.23 56.20 3.03
CA ALA A 115 25.84 57.39 3.79
C ALA A 115 25.07 58.45 2.96
N GLY A 116 24.96 58.25 1.64
CA GLY A 116 24.26 59.15 0.71
C GLY A 116 25.21 59.77 -0.31
N GLU A 117 24.64 60.32 -1.38
CA GLU A 117 25.41 60.98 -2.43
C GLU A 117 25.94 62.34 -1.95
N THR A 118 27.25 62.44 -1.79
CA THR A 118 27.94 63.69 -1.44
C THR A 118 28.48 64.35 -2.69
N TYR A 119 28.19 65.64 -2.88
CA TYR A 119 28.73 66.44 -3.98
C TYR A 119 30.25 66.51 -3.92
N VAL A 120 30.92 66.22 -5.04
CA VAL A 120 32.37 66.38 -5.17
C VAL A 120 32.68 67.86 -5.42
N ASP A 121 33.30 68.51 -4.45
CA ASP A 121 33.59 69.95 -4.48
C ASP A 121 34.46 70.37 -5.68
N GLU A 122 34.30 71.59 -6.20
CA GLU A 122 35.12 72.09 -7.32
C GLU A 122 36.62 72.05 -7.01
N ASN A 123 36.98 72.26 -5.75
CA ASN A 123 38.38 72.28 -5.32
C ASN A 123 38.98 70.88 -5.21
N ALA A 124 38.15 69.83 -5.30
CA ALA A 124 38.61 68.45 -5.36
C ALA A 124 39.20 68.10 -6.74
N PHE A 125 38.93 68.88 -7.78
CA PHE A 125 39.44 68.62 -9.12
C PHE A 125 40.82 69.24 -9.33
N SER A 126 41.79 68.39 -9.67
CA SER A 126 43.16 68.81 -9.99
C SER A 126 43.39 68.99 -11.49
N GLN A 127 42.50 68.46 -12.33
CA GLN A 127 42.59 68.54 -13.79
C GLN A 127 41.20 68.52 -14.42
N ASN A 128 40.93 69.44 -15.36
CA ASN A 128 39.70 69.52 -16.16
C ASN A 128 38.39 69.46 -15.34
N GLY A 129 38.38 70.11 -14.17
CA GLY A 129 37.24 70.17 -13.24
C GLY A 129 36.10 71.11 -13.67
N TYR A 130 35.21 71.40 -12.73
CA TYR A 130 34.05 72.26 -12.99
C TYR A 130 34.46 73.66 -13.48
N THR A 131 33.67 74.19 -14.42
CA THR A 131 34.00 75.40 -15.16
C THR A 131 33.21 76.61 -14.72
N LYS A 132 32.08 76.44 -14.00
CA LYS A 132 31.24 77.56 -13.54
C LYS A 132 30.40 77.21 -12.30
N ASN A 133 30.06 78.21 -11.48
CA ASN A 133 29.05 78.14 -10.42
C ASN A 133 27.76 78.88 -10.80
N ASN A 134 26.66 78.59 -10.08
CA ASN A 134 25.36 79.23 -10.24
C ASN A 134 24.75 79.09 -11.64
N LEU A 135 24.45 77.85 -12.04
CA LEU A 135 23.56 77.61 -13.18
C LEU A 135 22.18 78.23 -12.90
N ILE A 136 21.69 79.02 -13.83
CA ILE A 136 20.40 79.71 -13.76
C ILE A 136 19.31 78.66 -14.03
N GLY A 137 18.21 78.68 -13.27
CA GLY A 137 17.06 77.77 -13.49
C GLY A 137 17.21 76.32 -13.00
N SER A 138 18.41 75.88 -12.59
CA SER A 138 18.65 74.53 -12.06
C SER A 138 18.23 74.41 -10.58
N VAL A 139 17.12 73.74 -10.31
CA VAL A 139 16.62 73.47 -8.92
C VAL A 139 17.41 72.35 -8.22
N TRP A 140 18.35 71.69 -8.89
CA TRP A 140 18.93 70.41 -8.45
C TRP A 140 20.44 70.47 -8.14
N THR A 141 21.12 71.58 -8.43
CA THR A 141 22.53 71.79 -8.08
C THR A 141 22.75 72.68 -6.86
N ASP A 142 21.67 73.24 -6.26
CA ASP A 142 21.71 74.10 -5.07
C ASP A 142 22.78 75.23 -5.13
N GLY A 143 23.03 75.80 -6.32
CA GLY A 143 24.00 76.89 -6.53
C GLY A 143 25.48 76.48 -6.56
N ARG A 144 25.77 75.18 -6.64
CA ARG A 144 27.14 74.64 -6.66
C ARG A 144 27.78 74.69 -8.07
N TRP A 145 29.07 74.43 -8.16
CA TRP A 145 29.81 74.38 -9.42
C TRP A 145 29.46 73.14 -10.27
N ALA A 146 29.55 73.24 -11.59
CA ALA A 146 29.29 72.12 -12.51
C ALA A 146 30.15 72.20 -13.78
N PHE A 147 30.23 71.09 -14.51
CA PHE A 147 30.71 71.08 -15.90
C PHE A 147 29.66 71.77 -16.78
N ASN A 148 30.07 72.78 -17.55
CA ASN A 148 29.21 73.43 -18.54
C ASN A 148 29.99 73.90 -19.77
N SER A 149 29.28 74.38 -20.81
CA SER A 149 29.87 74.70 -22.12
C SER A 149 30.42 73.47 -22.85
N ALA A 150 31.04 73.68 -24.02
CA ALA A 150 31.72 72.64 -24.79
C ALA A 150 33.14 72.35 -24.26
N THR A 151 33.45 71.06 -24.06
CA THR A 151 34.84 70.60 -23.93
C THR A 151 35.68 70.95 -25.15
N THR A 152 36.95 71.32 -24.93
CA THR A 152 37.87 71.64 -26.05
C THR A 152 38.07 70.40 -26.93
N GLY A 153 37.71 70.51 -28.21
CA GLY A 153 37.77 69.37 -29.16
C GLY A 153 36.49 68.54 -29.26
N TRP A 154 35.38 68.99 -28.65
CA TRP A 154 34.04 68.37 -28.71
C TRP A 154 33.65 67.86 -30.11
N LEU A 155 33.72 68.74 -31.11
CA LEU A 155 33.47 68.44 -32.53
C LEU A 155 34.27 67.30 -33.13
N ALA A 156 35.54 67.20 -32.73
CA ALA A 156 36.45 66.19 -33.22
C ALA A 156 36.19 64.84 -32.53
N GLY A 157 35.26 64.81 -31.56
CA GLY A 157 34.89 63.64 -30.79
C GLY A 157 35.88 63.26 -29.70
N ASN A 158 36.81 64.15 -29.34
CA ASN A 158 37.86 63.84 -28.37
C ASN A 158 37.30 63.79 -26.94
N LEU A 159 37.68 62.77 -26.18
CA LEU A 159 37.44 62.72 -24.74
C LEU A 159 38.58 63.45 -24.00
N VAL A 160 38.24 64.21 -22.96
CA VAL A 160 39.21 64.81 -22.03
C VAL A 160 39.29 63.98 -20.74
N GLU A 161 40.47 63.92 -20.12
CA GLU A 161 40.67 63.25 -18.84
C GLU A 161 40.53 64.23 -17.68
N THR A 162 39.66 63.90 -16.72
CA THR A 162 39.37 64.70 -15.52
C THR A 162 39.81 63.94 -14.28
N ILE A 163 40.47 64.64 -13.35
CA ILE A 163 41.04 64.04 -12.12
C ILE A 163 40.50 64.78 -10.90
N ALA A 164 39.88 64.05 -9.97
CA ALA A 164 39.35 64.57 -8.72
C ALA A 164 39.81 63.74 -7.51
N THR A 165 39.77 64.32 -6.31
CA THR A 165 40.02 63.59 -5.06
C THR A 165 38.75 63.32 -4.27
N ILE A 166 38.56 62.09 -3.79
CA ILE A 166 37.35 61.63 -3.09
C ILE A 166 37.72 61.06 -1.72
N GLY A 167 37.07 61.54 -0.64
CA GLY A 167 37.32 61.06 0.71
C GLY A 167 37.38 62.20 1.75
N PRO A 168 38.03 61.99 2.91
CA PRO A 168 38.91 60.88 3.24
C PRO A 168 38.17 59.55 3.39
N VAL A 169 38.84 58.45 3.08
CA VAL A 169 38.30 57.09 3.26
C VAL A 169 39.27 56.21 4.05
N ASN A 170 38.73 55.18 4.68
CA ASN A 170 39.47 54.13 5.35
C ASN A 170 39.46 52.85 4.50
N ARG A 171 40.44 51.98 4.75
CA ARG A 171 40.48 50.64 4.17
C ARG A 171 39.20 49.89 4.49
N GLY A 172 38.61 49.26 3.47
CA GLY A 172 37.36 48.51 3.61
C GLY A 172 36.09 49.34 3.46
N ASP A 173 36.18 50.66 3.36
CA ASP A 173 35.03 51.49 2.99
C ASP A 173 34.52 51.11 1.59
N THR A 174 33.22 51.22 1.34
CA THR A 174 32.65 51.11 0.00
C THR A 174 32.47 52.48 -0.61
N VAL A 175 32.84 52.66 -1.88
CA VAL A 175 32.73 53.93 -2.61
C VAL A 175 32.03 53.69 -3.93
N SER A 176 30.98 54.45 -4.22
CA SER A 176 30.36 54.53 -5.55
C SER A 176 30.33 55.97 -6.03
N ILE A 177 30.50 56.17 -7.33
CA ILE A 177 30.50 57.48 -7.98
C ILE A 177 29.29 57.61 -8.90
N THR A 178 28.57 58.72 -8.79
CA THR A 178 27.45 59.05 -9.67
C THR A 178 27.80 60.25 -10.54
N PHE A 179 27.71 60.08 -11.85
CA PHE A 179 27.72 61.18 -12.82
C PHE A 179 26.27 61.59 -13.09
N ARG A 180 25.92 62.85 -12.86
CA ARG A 180 24.55 63.36 -13.07
C ARG A 180 24.56 64.59 -13.96
N GLY A 181 24.04 64.44 -15.18
CA GLY A 181 23.80 65.54 -16.11
C GLY A 181 22.36 65.97 -16.02
N GLY A 182 22.08 67.27 -16.13
CA GLY A 182 20.72 67.75 -16.20
C GLY A 182 20.59 68.96 -17.09
N TRP A 183 19.38 69.09 -17.61
CA TRP A 183 19.02 70.06 -18.64
C TRP A 183 17.79 70.83 -18.20
N ASP A 184 17.74 72.12 -18.50
CA ASP A 184 16.56 72.94 -18.20
C ASP A 184 15.58 73.02 -19.38
N ASP A 185 16.06 72.95 -20.64
CA ASP A 185 15.24 72.72 -21.83
C ASP A 185 15.91 71.82 -22.92
N ALA A 186 15.20 71.55 -24.03
CA ALA A 186 15.77 70.80 -25.14
C ALA A 186 16.58 71.74 -26.01
N TYR A 187 17.89 71.49 -26.11
CA TYR A 187 18.80 72.12 -27.06
C TYR A 187 18.20 72.18 -28.48
N ASN A 188 17.62 73.31 -28.85
CA ASN A 188 17.02 73.57 -30.16
C ASN A 188 17.37 75.00 -30.60
N GLN A 189 18.64 75.25 -30.94
CA GLN A 189 19.02 76.43 -31.71
C GLN A 189 19.02 76.10 -33.23
N PRO A 190 18.21 76.79 -34.06
CA PRO A 190 18.32 76.74 -35.51
C PRO A 190 19.39 77.73 -36.01
N GLU A 191 20.24 77.25 -36.93
CA GLU A 191 20.97 78.02 -37.95
C GLU A 191 21.72 79.32 -37.52
N ASP A 192 22.88 79.18 -36.87
CA ASP A 192 23.99 80.15 -37.09
C ASP A 192 25.05 79.51 -38.02
N PRO A 193 25.22 80.00 -39.26
CA PRO A 193 26.17 79.46 -40.23
C PRO A 193 27.66 79.61 -39.86
N ALA A 194 28.00 80.26 -38.74
CA ALA A 194 29.39 80.53 -38.35
C ALA A 194 29.92 79.71 -37.16
N SER A 195 29.10 78.87 -36.51
CA SER A 195 29.59 77.99 -35.45
C SER A 195 30.35 76.79 -36.04
N PRO A 196 31.61 76.52 -35.64
CA PRO A 196 32.33 75.36 -36.16
C PRO A 196 31.67 74.01 -35.83
N TYR A 197 30.73 73.94 -34.88
CA TYR A 197 30.32 72.70 -34.20
C TYR A 197 29.01 72.07 -34.72
N GLY A 198 29.08 71.31 -35.82
CA GLY A 198 27.91 70.64 -36.43
C GLY A 198 27.75 69.13 -36.12
N SER A 199 26.58 68.76 -35.55
CA SER A 199 25.77 67.51 -35.64
C SER A 199 25.09 67.21 -34.27
N PRO A 200 23.81 66.74 -34.19
CA PRO A 200 23.09 66.56 -32.92
C PRO A 200 23.57 65.28 -32.23
N GLY A 201 24.69 65.39 -31.52
CA GLY A 201 25.20 64.35 -30.61
C GLY A 201 24.68 64.54 -29.17
N PRO A 202 24.85 63.53 -28.29
CA PRO A 202 24.52 63.63 -26.87
C PRO A 202 25.24 64.81 -26.20
N ALA A 203 24.72 65.37 -25.11
CA ALA A 203 25.30 66.53 -24.42
C ALA A 203 26.36 66.17 -23.39
N TRP A 204 26.39 64.91 -22.92
CA TRP A 204 27.45 64.40 -22.06
C TRP A 204 27.79 62.94 -22.40
N GLU A 205 29.08 62.64 -22.56
CA GLU A 205 29.57 61.28 -22.74
C GLU A 205 30.67 60.93 -21.76
N ILE A 206 30.59 59.74 -21.15
CA ILE A 206 31.62 59.18 -20.28
C ILE A 206 32.26 57.97 -20.96
N GLY A 207 33.58 58.00 -21.14
CA GLY A 207 34.34 56.98 -21.86
C GLY A 207 35.17 56.04 -20.98
N SER A 208 35.66 56.47 -19.83
CA SER A 208 36.33 55.58 -18.86
C SER A 208 36.17 56.08 -17.43
N PHE A 209 36.31 55.19 -16.47
CA PHE A 209 36.18 55.45 -15.03
C PHE A 209 37.22 54.65 -14.24
N HIS A 210 38.15 55.34 -13.57
CA HIS A 210 39.19 54.75 -12.75
C HIS A 210 39.22 55.36 -11.34
N LEU A 211 39.34 54.53 -10.32
CA LEU A 211 39.49 54.93 -8.92
C LEU A 211 40.77 54.28 -8.38
N SER A 212 41.70 55.08 -7.89
CA SER A 212 42.99 54.62 -7.37
C SER A 212 43.30 55.25 -6.01
N ASP A 213 44.12 54.57 -5.22
CA ASP A 213 44.71 55.15 -4.01
C ASP A 213 46.01 55.92 -4.32
N SER A 214 46.71 56.39 -3.29
CA SER A 214 47.97 57.14 -3.41
C SER A 214 49.14 56.33 -3.98
N SER A 215 48.98 55.01 -4.21
CA SER A 215 49.97 54.15 -4.87
C SER A 215 49.91 54.19 -6.41
N SER A 216 48.97 54.95 -6.98
CA SER A 216 48.72 55.18 -8.43
C SER A 216 48.17 54.00 -9.24
N THR A 217 48.02 52.80 -8.66
CA THR A 217 47.33 51.68 -9.32
C THR A 217 45.82 51.73 -9.04
N ALA A 218 45.00 51.71 -10.10
CA ALA A 218 43.56 51.75 -9.98
C ALA A 218 43.01 50.40 -9.48
N PHE A 219 42.06 50.45 -8.55
CA PHE A 219 41.30 49.28 -8.08
C PHE A 219 39.88 49.26 -8.64
N SER A 220 39.53 50.28 -9.45
CA SER A 220 38.51 50.17 -10.48
C SER A 220 39.13 50.61 -11.80
N GLU A 221 39.03 49.79 -12.84
CA GLU A 221 39.44 50.16 -14.20
C GLU A 221 38.35 49.71 -15.15
N ILE A 222 37.55 50.67 -15.64
CA ILE A 222 36.42 50.40 -16.53
C ILE A 222 36.56 51.33 -17.73
N ASN A 223 36.67 50.75 -18.92
CA ASN A 223 36.63 51.47 -20.18
C ASN A 223 35.32 51.15 -20.90
N PHE A 224 34.42 52.13 -20.97
CA PHE A 224 33.07 51.92 -21.50
C PHE A 224 33.06 51.53 -22.98
N THR A 225 34.14 51.80 -23.74
CA THR A 225 34.27 51.36 -25.13
C THR A 225 34.62 49.87 -25.29
N THR A 226 35.33 49.27 -24.33
CA THR A 226 35.74 47.85 -24.40
C THR A 226 34.91 46.94 -23.51
N ASP A 227 34.51 47.43 -22.34
CA ASP A 227 33.93 46.61 -21.28
C ASP A 227 32.41 46.76 -21.20
N GLY A 228 31.87 47.85 -21.76
CA GLY A 228 30.46 48.25 -21.59
C GLY A 228 30.13 48.63 -20.14
N PRO A 229 28.94 49.20 -19.86
CA PRO A 229 28.58 49.63 -18.50
C PRO A 229 27.92 48.51 -17.67
N SER A 230 28.23 47.23 -17.91
CA SER A 230 27.69 46.15 -17.09
C SER A 230 28.07 46.39 -15.63
N ASP A 231 27.07 46.41 -14.74
CA ASP A 231 27.14 46.73 -13.30
C ASP A 231 26.99 48.21 -12.91
N PHE A 232 26.93 49.15 -13.86
CA PHE A 232 26.45 50.51 -13.58
C PHE A 232 24.92 50.56 -13.60
N SER A 233 24.34 51.38 -12.73
CA SER A 233 22.90 51.69 -12.76
C SER A 233 22.66 53.03 -13.46
N VAL A 234 21.61 53.08 -14.29
CA VAL A 234 21.22 54.28 -15.04
C VAL A 234 19.82 54.68 -14.62
N ALA A 235 19.62 55.95 -14.29
CA ALA A 235 18.31 56.50 -13.94
C ALA A 235 18.05 57.85 -14.65
N SER A 236 16.81 58.06 -15.08
CA SER A 236 16.30 59.32 -15.65
C SER A 236 14.98 59.70 -14.98
N ASP A 237 14.86 60.92 -14.46
CA ASP A 237 13.62 61.43 -13.82
C ASP A 237 12.89 62.37 -14.77
N ALA A 238 11.80 61.90 -15.38
CA ALA A 238 10.93 62.70 -16.23
C ALA A 238 9.70 63.17 -15.44
N ARG A 239 9.83 64.27 -14.68
CA ARG A 239 8.69 64.92 -14.02
C ARG A 239 8.31 66.23 -14.73
N LEU A 240 7.22 66.16 -15.49
CA LEU A 240 6.53 67.33 -16.06
C LEU A 240 5.75 68.10 -14.98
N SER A 241 6.20 69.34 -14.75
CA SER A 241 5.49 70.58 -14.40
C SER A 241 4.03 70.59 -13.84
N GLY A 242 3.93 70.89 -12.52
CA GLY A 242 2.90 71.73 -11.82
C GLY A 242 1.40 71.31 -11.85
N PRO A 243 0.48 72.16 -11.36
CA PRO A 243 0.14 72.64 -10.00
C PRO A 243 -1.06 71.85 -9.36
N TRP A 244 -1.66 72.33 -8.25
CA TRP A 244 -2.93 71.95 -7.56
C TRP A 244 -2.85 71.24 -6.18
N SER A 245 -3.74 71.68 -5.29
CA SER A 245 -3.73 71.57 -3.82
C SER A 245 -4.89 70.71 -3.25
N TYR A 246 -4.69 70.22 -2.00
CA TYR A 246 -5.64 69.76 -0.94
C TYR A 246 -6.23 68.33 -0.99
N PRO A 247 -6.65 67.67 0.14
CA PRO A 247 -6.38 67.82 1.60
C PRO A 247 -6.22 66.50 2.47
N ARG A 248 -5.57 66.64 3.65
CA ARG A 248 -5.77 66.03 5.02
C ARG A 248 -5.67 64.52 5.38
N ILE A 249 -4.75 64.28 6.36
CA ILE A 249 -4.80 63.56 7.68
C ILE A 249 -4.83 62.01 7.75
N THR A 250 -3.86 61.41 8.49
CA THR A 250 -4.05 60.59 9.73
C THR A 250 -2.72 60.18 10.40
N SER A 251 -2.72 60.09 11.74
CA SER A 251 -1.69 59.51 12.66
C SER A 251 -0.40 60.32 12.95
N ARG A 252 -0.40 61.12 14.04
CA ARG A 252 0.83 61.75 14.61
C ARG A 252 1.02 61.30 16.06
N PHE A 253 2.22 60.81 16.38
CA PHE A 253 2.68 60.43 17.73
C PHE A 253 3.72 61.46 18.24
N GLU A 254 3.76 61.75 19.55
CA GLU A 254 4.81 62.57 20.19
C GLU A 254 5.45 61.81 21.38
N ILE A 255 6.76 62.00 21.58
CA ILE A 255 7.53 61.58 22.77
C ILE A 255 7.51 62.77 23.74
N THR A 256 7.04 62.55 24.97
CA THR A 256 6.66 63.65 25.88
C THR A 256 7.74 64.06 26.90
N ASP A 257 8.76 63.25 27.12
CA ASP A 257 9.91 63.60 27.97
C ASP A 257 11.23 63.35 27.21
N ALA A 258 11.88 64.43 26.77
CA ALA A 258 13.25 64.40 26.26
C ALA A 258 14.10 65.39 27.08
N PRO A 259 15.35 65.06 27.45
CA PRO A 259 16.17 65.92 28.28
C PRO A 259 16.38 67.29 27.63
N SER A 260 16.32 68.34 28.45
CA SER A 260 16.44 69.73 28.04
C SER A 260 17.88 70.10 27.67
N SER A 261 18.37 69.64 26.51
CA SER A 261 19.39 70.30 25.70
C SER A 261 19.70 69.47 24.45
N ASP A 262 19.48 70.11 23.29
CA ASP A 262 19.85 69.73 21.92
C ASP A 262 19.09 68.60 21.20
N SER A 263 18.38 69.07 20.16
CA SER A 263 17.94 68.43 18.91
C SER A 263 18.67 67.15 18.53
N TYR A 264 17.93 66.04 18.49
CA TYR A 264 18.42 64.78 17.95
C TYR A 264 18.15 64.69 16.43
N VAL A 265 19.17 64.98 15.64
CA VAL A 265 19.30 64.61 14.22
C VAL A 265 20.62 63.85 14.11
N PRO A 266 20.63 62.53 13.85
CA PRO A 266 21.88 61.83 13.59
C PRO A 266 22.31 62.13 12.14
N ASP A 267 23.37 62.93 11.99
CA ASP A 267 23.96 63.32 10.70
C ASP A 267 25.03 62.33 10.18
N THR A 268 25.35 61.25 10.92
CA THR A 268 26.36 60.27 10.47
C THR A 268 26.20 58.87 11.09
N GLN A 269 26.32 57.83 10.26
CA GLN A 269 26.67 56.47 10.69
C GLN A 269 28.18 56.31 10.97
N PRO A 270 28.61 55.49 11.96
CA PRO A 270 27.83 54.84 13.01
C PRO A 270 27.90 55.64 14.33
N SER A 271 26.76 56.02 14.93
CA SER A 271 26.69 56.78 16.20
C SER A 271 25.99 56.03 17.33
N VAL A 272 26.37 56.29 18.60
CA VAL A 272 25.79 55.66 19.81
C VAL A 272 24.74 56.59 20.43
N ILE A 273 23.52 56.11 20.66
CA ILE A 273 22.42 56.85 21.32
C ILE A 273 22.36 56.42 22.79
N ASP A 274 22.81 57.26 23.74
CA ASP A 274 22.78 56.94 25.19
C ASP A 274 21.43 57.33 25.81
N LEU A 275 20.70 56.34 26.32
CA LEU A 275 19.35 56.45 26.89
C LEU A 275 19.33 56.25 28.42
N ASN A 276 20.48 56.30 29.09
CA ASN A 276 20.58 56.11 30.54
C ASN A 276 19.68 57.08 31.33
N GLY A 277 18.71 56.52 32.07
CA GLY A 277 17.85 57.23 33.01
C GLY A 277 16.64 57.95 32.40
N ILE A 278 16.31 57.70 31.13
CA ILE A 278 15.21 58.35 30.41
C ILE A 278 13.90 57.57 30.63
N ASP A 279 12.79 58.27 30.88
CA ASP A 279 11.43 57.74 30.82
C ASP A 279 10.82 58.11 29.46
N VAL A 280 10.38 57.12 28.68
CA VAL A 280 9.83 57.34 27.33
C VAL A 280 8.33 57.10 27.34
N GLU A 281 7.53 58.16 27.24
CA GLU A 281 6.07 58.06 27.12
C GLU A 281 5.60 58.41 25.69
N ILE A 282 4.93 57.46 25.04
CA ILE A 282 4.42 57.56 23.66
C ILE A 282 2.90 57.72 23.72
N SER A 283 2.38 58.83 23.18
CA SER A 283 0.95 59.13 23.17
C SER A 283 0.40 59.34 21.75
N LEU A 284 -0.80 58.83 21.49
CA LEU A 284 -1.54 59.08 20.25
C LEU A 284 -2.36 60.37 20.38
N LEU A 285 -2.05 61.40 19.59
CA LEU A 285 -2.64 62.74 19.76
C LEU A 285 -4.01 62.90 19.09
N ALA A 286 -4.31 62.13 18.03
CA ALA A 286 -5.62 61.99 17.39
C ALA A 286 -5.60 60.93 16.28
N GLY A 287 -6.68 60.14 16.15
CA GLY A 287 -6.91 59.19 15.03
C GLY A 287 -7.30 57.78 15.50
N THR A 288 -7.62 56.91 14.54
CA THR A 288 -7.82 55.47 14.75
C THR A 288 -6.74 54.75 13.94
N LEU A 289 -6.00 53.83 14.57
CA LEU A 289 -4.95 53.06 13.90
C LEU A 289 -5.59 52.03 12.95
N VAL A 290 -5.07 51.89 11.73
CA VAL A 290 -5.62 50.98 10.71
C VAL A 290 -4.69 49.77 10.53
N GLY A 291 -5.29 48.58 10.35
CA GLY A 291 -4.61 47.29 10.10
C GLY A 291 -3.48 47.37 9.05
N GLY A 292 -2.24 47.02 9.41
CA GLY A 292 -1.06 46.92 8.54
C GLY A 292 -0.04 48.06 8.63
N GLU A 293 -0.28 49.12 9.42
CA GLU A 293 0.69 50.23 9.53
C GLU A 293 1.93 49.86 10.36
N VAL A 294 3.11 50.19 9.83
CA VAL A 294 4.43 49.96 10.45
C VAL A 294 4.98 51.29 10.91
N PHE A 295 5.20 51.45 12.22
CA PHE A 295 5.80 52.66 12.80
C PHE A 295 7.13 52.31 13.46
N THR A 296 8.21 52.97 13.03
CA THR A 296 9.57 52.77 13.55
C THR A 296 9.94 53.89 14.51
N LEU A 297 10.23 53.57 15.77
CA LEU A 297 10.63 54.57 16.77
C LEU A 297 12.10 55.03 16.60
N PHE A 298 12.99 54.10 16.23
CA PHE A 298 14.40 54.36 15.91
C PHE A 298 14.78 53.53 14.69
N ASP A 299 15.25 54.18 13.63
CA ASP A 299 15.82 53.49 12.47
C ASP A 299 17.33 53.35 12.65
N LEU A 300 17.77 52.11 12.86
CA LEU A 300 19.15 51.74 13.14
C LEU A 300 19.76 50.92 12.00
N THR A 301 19.18 50.97 10.79
CA THR A 301 19.65 50.29 9.57
C THR A 301 20.93 50.90 9.00
N GLY A 302 21.88 51.08 9.91
CA GLY A 302 22.21 52.40 10.42
C GLY A 302 23.56 52.42 11.13
N GLY A 303 24.16 51.25 11.40
CA GLY A 303 25.40 51.12 12.18
C GLY A 303 25.34 51.74 13.59
N SER A 304 24.21 52.34 13.95
CA SER A 304 24.01 53.14 15.14
C SER A 304 23.47 52.24 16.24
N THR A 305 23.99 52.39 17.46
CA THR A 305 23.70 51.48 18.58
C THR A 305 23.13 52.23 19.77
N LEU A 306 22.18 51.63 20.48
CA LEU A 306 21.65 52.20 21.73
C LEU A 306 22.58 51.82 22.89
N ALA A 307 22.89 52.76 23.78
CA ALA A 307 23.63 52.53 25.02
C ALA A 307 22.82 53.03 26.23
N GLY A 308 23.10 52.52 27.44
CA GLY A 308 22.41 52.92 28.68
C GLY A 308 21.09 52.20 28.98
N SER A 309 20.52 52.44 30.16
CA SER A 309 19.28 51.84 30.66
C SER A 309 18.13 52.84 30.75
N ILE A 310 17.02 52.54 30.07
CA ILE A 310 15.76 53.29 30.16
C ILE A 310 15.09 53.00 31.52
N ASN A 311 14.57 54.02 32.20
CA ASN A 311 13.89 53.86 33.49
C ASN A 311 12.51 53.20 33.32
N SER A 312 11.71 53.70 32.38
CA SER A 312 10.44 53.09 31.98
C SER A 312 10.03 53.50 30.56
N ILE A 313 9.25 52.65 29.89
CA ILE A 313 8.57 52.99 28.63
C ILE A 313 7.06 52.84 28.83
N SER A 314 6.32 53.93 28.61
CA SER A 314 4.86 53.96 28.71
C SER A 314 4.28 53.97 27.30
N LEU A 315 3.54 52.91 26.95
CA LEU A 315 2.97 52.70 25.62
C LEU A 315 1.45 52.88 25.66
N PRO A 316 0.81 53.33 24.55
CA PRO A 316 -0.64 53.39 24.47
C PRO A 316 -1.25 52.01 24.71
N PRO A 317 -2.39 51.89 25.42
CA PRO A 317 -2.98 50.61 25.81
C PRO A 317 -3.65 49.82 24.66
N ILE A 318 -3.47 50.23 23.39
CA ILE A 318 -4.20 49.73 22.23
C ILE A 318 -3.21 49.12 21.22
N GLY A 319 -3.21 47.79 21.07
CA GLY A 319 -2.35 47.05 20.13
C GLY A 319 -1.24 46.22 20.80
N GLN A 320 -0.56 45.36 20.03
CA GLN A 320 0.64 44.64 20.46
C GLN A 320 1.88 45.35 19.94
N TRP A 321 2.79 45.69 20.85
CA TRP A 321 4.08 46.27 20.54
C TRP A 321 5.14 45.17 20.64
N ASP A 322 5.82 44.87 19.54
CA ASP A 322 6.95 43.94 19.58
C ASP A 322 8.18 44.67 20.14
N THR A 323 8.59 44.23 21.32
CA THR A 323 9.70 44.80 22.10
C THR A 323 10.88 43.84 22.18
N SER A 324 10.81 42.68 21.51
CA SER A 324 11.79 41.60 21.63
C SER A 324 13.20 41.97 21.13
N ALA A 325 13.31 43.00 20.30
CA ALA A 325 14.58 43.49 19.74
C ALA A 325 15.25 44.65 20.53
N LEU A 326 14.67 45.08 21.67
CA LEU A 326 15.13 46.29 22.39
C LEU A 326 16.59 46.22 22.87
N ALA A 327 17.19 45.03 23.00
CA ALA A 327 18.51 44.86 23.59
C ALA A 327 19.68 44.88 22.57
N THR A 328 19.43 44.92 21.25
CA THR A 328 20.51 44.61 20.28
C THR A 328 20.66 45.52 19.05
N ALA A 329 19.65 46.30 18.65
CA ALA A 329 19.71 47.36 17.62
C ALA A 329 18.28 47.90 17.33
N GLY A 330 17.52 48.20 18.40
CA GLY A 330 16.05 48.17 18.39
C GLY A 330 15.30 49.10 17.42
N THR A 331 14.62 48.50 16.45
CA THR A 331 13.41 49.03 15.81
C THR A 331 12.21 48.62 16.68
N ILE A 332 11.42 49.57 17.19
CA ILE A 332 10.12 49.25 17.80
C ILE A 332 9.08 49.44 16.71
N THR A 333 8.41 48.35 16.33
CA THR A 333 7.45 48.33 15.24
C THR A 333 6.03 48.20 15.81
N PHE A 334 5.16 49.18 15.51
CA PHE A 334 3.73 48.98 15.71
C PHE A 334 3.21 48.05 14.61
N VAL A 335 2.47 47.00 14.97
CA VAL A 335 1.68 46.20 14.02
C VAL A 335 0.24 46.28 14.51
N SER A 336 -0.57 47.12 13.86
CA SER A 336 -2.00 47.15 14.16
C SER A 336 -2.61 45.76 13.88
N PRO A 337 -3.40 45.20 14.80
CA PRO A 337 -4.05 43.91 14.56
C PRO A 337 -5.03 44.02 13.37
N PRO A 338 -5.25 42.92 12.62
CA PRO A 338 -6.28 42.89 11.60
C PRO A 338 -7.64 43.31 12.18
N PRO A 339 -8.50 44.02 11.43
CA PRO A 339 -9.84 44.40 11.89
C PRO A 339 -10.61 43.20 12.46
N GLU A 340 -11.07 43.27 13.71
CA GLU A 340 -11.86 42.22 14.34
C GLU A 340 -13.35 42.52 14.14
N LEU A 341 -14.01 41.68 13.35
CA LEU A 341 -15.42 41.79 13.00
C LEU A 341 -16.18 40.55 13.48
N THR A 342 -17.37 40.75 14.02
CA THR A 342 -18.24 39.70 14.53
C THR A 342 -19.58 39.75 13.80
N TRP A 343 -20.04 38.61 13.31
CA TRP A 343 -21.35 38.49 12.69
C TRP A 343 -22.44 38.41 13.77
N ASN A 344 -23.21 39.49 13.98
CA ASN A 344 -24.23 39.54 15.03
C ASN A 344 -25.69 39.49 14.54
N ILE A 345 -25.94 39.15 13.27
CA ILE A 345 -27.32 39.02 12.77
C ILE A 345 -27.82 37.58 12.94
N ALA A 346 -28.97 37.43 13.60
CA ALA A 346 -29.71 36.18 13.68
C ALA A 346 -30.47 35.91 12.36
N GLY A 347 -30.39 34.68 11.83
CA GLY A 347 -31.18 34.26 10.66
C GLY A 347 -30.48 34.32 9.30
N GLY A 348 -29.20 34.72 9.25
CA GLY A 348 -28.39 34.76 8.02
C GLY A 348 -28.33 36.14 7.36
N GLY A 349 -27.62 36.25 6.24
CA GLY A 349 -27.44 37.49 5.49
C GLY A 349 -26.34 37.43 4.44
N ASP A 350 -26.14 38.53 3.73
CA ASP A 350 -25.12 38.65 2.67
C ASP A 350 -23.76 39.09 3.28
N TRP A 351 -22.71 38.34 2.96
CA TRP A 351 -21.31 38.73 3.17
C TRP A 351 -20.84 39.49 1.93
N ASP A 352 -20.83 40.81 2.05
CA ASP A 352 -20.43 41.77 1.03
C ASP A 352 -19.72 42.99 1.68
N PHE A 353 -19.36 43.99 0.86
CA PHE A 353 -18.69 45.22 1.31
C PHE A 353 -19.65 46.37 1.64
N VAL A 354 -20.97 46.19 1.47
CA VAL A 354 -21.95 47.30 1.44
C VAL A 354 -23.05 47.17 2.50
N THR A 355 -23.33 45.95 2.94
CA THR A 355 -24.38 45.66 3.90
C THR A 355 -23.81 45.70 5.32
N PRO A 356 -24.38 46.52 6.22
CA PRO A 356 -23.85 46.74 7.56
C PRO A 356 -24.19 45.58 8.52
N ASN A 357 -23.67 44.39 8.23
CA ASN A 357 -24.00 43.13 8.92
C ASN A 357 -23.00 42.73 10.01
N TRP A 358 -21.95 43.53 10.23
CA TRP A 358 -20.85 43.23 11.14
C TRP A 358 -20.85 44.12 12.39
N ILE A 359 -20.28 43.62 13.48
CA ILE A 359 -20.03 44.35 14.72
C ILE A 359 -18.55 44.27 15.06
N GLY A 360 -17.93 45.38 15.44
CA GLY A 360 -16.52 45.42 15.81
C GLY A 360 -15.90 46.73 15.39
N SER A 361 -14.71 46.66 14.79
CA SER A 361 -13.98 47.83 14.28
C SER A 361 -14.64 48.53 13.09
N SER A 362 -15.61 47.89 12.43
CA SER A 362 -16.43 48.42 11.34
C SER A 362 -17.79 47.72 11.32
N THR A 363 -18.81 48.39 10.75
CA THR A 363 -20.11 47.75 10.46
C THR A 363 -20.16 47.05 9.10
N LEU A 364 -19.20 47.37 8.21
CA LEU A 364 -19.01 46.79 6.88
C LEU A 364 -17.82 45.83 6.89
N PHE A 365 -17.87 44.78 6.07
CA PHE A 365 -16.71 43.92 5.85
C PHE A 365 -15.56 44.72 5.24
N THR A 366 -14.34 44.44 5.71
CA THR A 366 -13.10 44.98 5.14
C THR A 366 -12.21 43.82 4.74
N ASP A 367 -11.56 43.94 3.58
CA ASP A 367 -10.65 42.91 3.11
C ASP A 367 -9.47 42.77 4.08
N GLY A 368 -9.01 41.54 4.33
CA GLY A 368 -8.02 41.25 5.37
C GLY A 368 -8.53 41.27 6.82
N ALA A 369 -9.84 41.41 7.07
CA ALA A 369 -10.39 41.34 8.43
C ALA A 369 -10.33 39.94 9.04
N ASN A 370 -10.19 39.88 10.38
CA ASN A 370 -10.53 38.71 11.18
C ASN A 370 -12.04 38.72 11.45
N VAL A 371 -12.74 37.71 10.96
CA VAL A 371 -14.20 37.59 11.11
C VAL A 371 -14.56 36.47 12.07
N THR A 372 -15.52 36.72 12.97
CA THR A 372 -15.99 35.77 13.98
C THR A 372 -17.50 35.56 13.89
N PHE A 373 -17.92 34.29 13.84
CA PHE A 373 -19.32 33.86 13.87
C PHE A 373 -19.62 33.24 15.24
N ASN A 374 -20.26 34.00 16.13
CA ASN A 374 -20.49 33.61 17.52
C ASN A 374 -21.97 33.59 17.95
N ASN A 375 -22.90 34.01 17.09
CA ASN A 375 -24.33 34.03 17.41
C ASN A 375 -24.89 32.59 17.51
N PRO A 376 -25.46 32.16 18.66
CA PRO A 376 -25.99 30.82 18.86
C PRO A 376 -27.16 30.44 17.94
N ALA A 377 -27.89 31.43 17.41
CA ALA A 377 -28.98 31.18 16.48
C ALA A 377 -28.51 30.61 15.13
N GLY A 378 -27.23 30.83 14.77
CA GLY A 378 -26.71 30.46 13.47
C GLY A 378 -27.36 31.21 12.31
N GLY A 379 -27.22 30.67 11.10
CA GLY A 379 -27.82 31.24 9.90
C GLY A 379 -27.13 30.82 8.60
N VAL A 380 -27.75 31.19 7.48
CA VAL A 380 -27.19 31.02 6.14
C VAL A 380 -26.48 32.32 5.72
N ILE A 381 -25.18 32.26 5.52
CA ILE A 381 -24.34 33.38 5.11
C ILE A 381 -24.03 33.23 3.63
N LYS A 382 -24.50 34.18 2.81
CA LYS A 382 -24.30 34.17 1.36
C LYS A 382 -23.06 35.01 1.03
N VAL A 383 -22.05 34.40 0.43
CA VAL A 383 -20.89 35.17 -0.08
C VAL A 383 -21.28 35.76 -1.44
N VAL A 384 -21.45 37.08 -1.51
CA VAL A 384 -22.02 37.78 -2.68
C VAL A 384 -20.96 38.51 -3.52
N ASN A 385 -19.80 38.84 -2.96
CA ASN A 385 -18.73 39.56 -3.67
C ASN A 385 -17.52 38.69 -4.04
N GLN A 386 -16.92 38.99 -5.21
CA GLN A 386 -15.70 38.33 -5.69
C GLN A 386 -14.48 38.74 -4.85
N GLY A 387 -13.59 37.77 -4.58
CA GLY A 387 -12.27 38.04 -4.00
C GLY A 387 -12.27 38.36 -2.50
N THR A 388 -13.30 37.98 -1.74
CA THR A 388 -13.28 38.13 -0.27
C THR A 388 -12.09 37.40 0.33
N ALA A 389 -11.12 38.14 0.88
CA ALA A 389 -9.88 37.66 1.44
C ALA A 389 -9.80 38.03 2.94
N PRO A 390 -10.66 37.43 3.81
CA PRO A 390 -10.50 37.61 5.25
C PRO A 390 -9.12 37.07 5.69
N ASN A 391 -8.49 37.68 6.68
CA ASN A 391 -7.25 37.14 7.24
C ASN A 391 -7.51 35.87 8.05
N ARG A 392 -8.60 35.85 8.82
CA ARG A 392 -9.04 34.68 9.59
C ARG A 392 -10.56 34.64 9.68
N ILE A 393 -11.13 33.45 9.58
CA ILE A 393 -12.52 33.16 9.88
C ILE A 393 -12.57 32.31 11.14
N THR A 394 -13.32 32.74 12.14
CA THR A 394 -13.51 32.00 13.40
C THR A 394 -14.98 31.69 13.58
N VAL A 395 -15.33 30.46 13.95
CA VAL A 395 -16.69 30.05 14.27
C VAL A 395 -16.71 29.49 15.69
N ASP A 396 -17.11 30.32 16.64
CA ASP A 396 -17.13 30.00 18.08
C ASP A 396 -18.52 29.59 18.58
N SER A 397 -19.53 29.68 17.70
CA SER A 397 -20.92 29.45 18.05
C SER A 397 -21.30 27.98 18.27
N ALA A 398 -22.30 27.78 19.13
CA ALA A 398 -23.05 26.53 19.27
C ALA A 398 -24.12 26.32 18.17
N GLY A 399 -24.42 27.34 17.37
CA GLY A 399 -25.41 27.31 16.29
C GLY A 399 -24.93 26.65 15.00
N THR A 400 -25.83 26.55 14.01
CA THR A 400 -25.49 26.06 12.66
C THR A 400 -25.26 27.24 11.72
N TYR A 401 -24.02 27.38 11.24
CA TYR A 401 -23.65 28.35 10.21
C TYR A 401 -23.48 27.65 8.88
N LYS A 402 -24.16 28.15 7.84
CA LYS A 402 -24.08 27.62 6.48
C LYS A 402 -23.53 28.70 5.55
N LEU A 403 -22.29 28.53 5.10
CA LEU A 403 -21.66 29.40 4.12
C LEU A 403 -22.07 28.92 2.72
N VAL A 404 -22.84 29.73 1.98
CA VAL A 404 -23.33 29.41 0.63
C VAL A 404 -22.94 30.48 -0.37
N SER A 405 -23.02 30.14 -1.66
CA SER A 405 -22.79 31.12 -2.73
C SER A 405 -24.01 32.03 -2.86
N GLY A 406 -23.79 33.33 -3.06
CA GLY A 406 -24.80 34.19 -3.67
C GLY A 406 -25.13 33.75 -5.11
N VAL A 407 -26.21 34.29 -5.69
CA VAL A 407 -26.55 34.09 -7.11
C VAL A 407 -25.54 34.86 -7.97
N VAL A 408 -24.82 34.19 -8.87
CA VAL A 408 -23.86 34.81 -9.80
C VAL A 408 -24.24 34.50 -11.25
N PRO A 409 -23.98 35.41 -12.21
CA PRO A 409 -24.06 35.12 -13.64
C PRO A 409 -23.18 33.91 -14.02
N THR A 410 -23.62 33.15 -15.02
CA THR A 410 -22.95 31.94 -15.50
C THR A 410 -21.46 32.20 -15.83
N GLY A 411 -20.55 31.42 -15.25
CA GLY A 411 -19.12 31.45 -15.56
C GLY A 411 -18.19 32.13 -14.55
N VAL A 412 -18.73 32.58 -13.40
CA VAL A 412 -17.96 33.29 -12.37
C VAL A 412 -18.00 32.51 -11.04
N ALA A 413 -16.83 32.25 -10.44
CA ALA A 413 -16.70 31.53 -9.18
C ALA A 413 -16.82 32.47 -7.96
N ASN A 414 -17.79 32.21 -7.07
CA ASN A 414 -17.84 32.81 -5.73
C ASN A 414 -16.91 32.01 -4.80
N SER A 415 -15.74 32.58 -4.49
CA SER A 415 -14.71 31.96 -3.66
C SER A 415 -14.30 32.89 -2.52
N ILE A 416 -14.01 32.30 -1.36
CA ILE A 416 -13.24 32.95 -0.30
C ILE A 416 -11.76 32.71 -0.64
N SER A 417 -11.04 33.77 -1.00
CA SER A 417 -9.78 33.71 -1.75
C SER A 417 -8.53 33.59 -0.87
N SER A 418 -8.60 33.93 0.41
CA SER A 418 -7.49 33.75 1.36
C SER A 418 -7.96 33.73 2.83
N GLY A 419 -7.10 33.26 3.74
CA GLY A 419 -7.32 33.27 5.19
C GLY A 419 -7.27 31.91 5.89
N ALA A 420 -7.13 31.91 7.21
CA ALA A 420 -7.25 30.71 8.04
C ALA A 420 -8.70 30.52 8.50
N LEU A 421 -9.24 29.30 8.43
CA LEU A 421 -10.55 28.96 8.97
C LEU A 421 -10.39 28.21 10.30
N VAL A 422 -11.05 28.68 11.36
CA VAL A 422 -11.01 28.10 12.70
C VAL A 422 -12.43 27.87 13.22
N LYS A 423 -12.71 26.69 13.76
CA LYS A 423 -14.02 26.32 14.33
C LYS A 423 -13.84 25.78 15.76
N ASN A 424 -14.27 26.56 16.76
CA ASN A 424 -14.11 26.21 18.19
C ASN A 424 -15.41 25.85 18.90
N GLY A 425 -16.56 26.35 18.45
CA GLY A 425 -17.85 26.09 19.12
C GLY A 425 -18.35 24.66 18.92
N PRO A 426 -19.33 24.16 19.70
CA PRO A 426 -19.88 22.81 19.52
C PRO A 426 -20.87 22.68 18.34
N GLY A 427 -21.23 23.80 17.70
CA GLY A 427 -22.22 23.85 16.63
C GLY A 427 -21.77 23.23 15.30
N THR A 428 -22.56 23.46 14.25
CA THR A 428 -22.26 22.98 12.89
C THR A 428 -21.75 24.11 12.01
N LEU A 429 -20.60 23.94 11.37
CA LEU A 429 -20.18 24.76 10.23
C LEU A 429 -20.41 23.96 8.95
N GLN A 430 -21.24 24.48 8.07
CA GLN A 430 -21.50 23.90 6.76
C GLN A 430 -20.95 24.81 5.66
N ILE A 431 -20.18 24.22 4.74
CA ILE A 431 -19.64 24.92 3.57
C ILE A 431 -20.26 24.32 2.30
N GLY A 432 -21.10 25.11 1.63
CA GLY A 432 -21.90 24.70 0.47
C GLY A 432 -23.40 24.55 0.75
N ASP A 433 -24.20 24.37 -0.30
CA ASP A 433 -25.67 24.23 -0.22
C ASP A 433 -26.18 22.79 -0.45
N ASP A 434 -27.19 22.38 0.32
CA ASP A 434 -27.86 21.07 0.28
C ASP A 434 -28.92 20.98 -0.81
N THR A 435 -29.39 22.10 -1.36
CA THR A 435 -30.62 22.13 -2.17
C THR A 435 -30.44 22.36 -3.67
N LEU A 436 -29.23 22.63 -4.19
CA LEU A 436 -29.07 23.01 -5.59
C LEU A 436 -29.01 21.82 -6.56
N ASN A 437 -30.20 21.46 -7.04
CA ASN A 437 -30.45 20.58 -8.17
C ASN A 437 -30.85 21.42 -9.40
N GLN A 438 -29.92 21.87 -10.25
CA GLN A 438 -30.15 22.26 -11.67
C GLN A 438 -28.83 22.03 -12.43
N GLN A 439 -28.66 21.08 -13.36
CA GLN A 439 -29.35 20.84 -14.63
C GLN A 439 -29.34 22.04 -15.57
N PHE A 440 -28.17 22.53 -15.99
CA PHE A 440 -27.91 23.04 -17.35
C PHE A 440 -26.39 22.96 -17.59
N GLY A 441 -25.96 22.57 -18.79
CA GLY A 441 -24.57 22.25 -19.14
C GLY A 441 -23.57 23.41 -19.08
N GLY A 442 -23.29 23.90 -17.87
CA GLY A 442 -22.20 24.79 -17.50
C GLY A 442 -21.75 24.40 -16.10
N THR A 443 -20.45 24.39 -15.86
CA THR A 443 -19.77 23.91 -14.64
C THR A 443 -20.49 24.30 -13.34
N PRO A 444 -20.75 23.35 -12.41
CA PRO A 444 -21.42 23.68 -11.16
C PRO A 444 -20.52 24.56 -10.30
N ASN A 445 -21.02 25.72 -9.87
CA ASN A 445 -20.36 26.62 -8.93
C ASN A 445 -20.29 25.98 -7.52
N ILE A 446 -19.34 25.08 -7.39
CA ILE A 446 -18.72 24.66 -6.14
C ILE A 446 -17.90 25.85 -5.62
N HIS A 447 -17.98 26.15 -4.33
CA HIS A 447 -17.02 27.06 -3.71
C HIS A 447 -15.61 26.49 -3.89
N SER A 448 -14.83 27.05 -4.82
CA SER A 448 -13.38 26.90 -4.82
C SER A 448 -12.81 27.83 -3.75
N ASN A 449 -12.96 27.48 -2.47
CA ASN A 449 -12.31 28.26 -1.42
C ASN A 449 -10.81 27.99 -1.47
N ASN A 450 -10.00 28.95 -1.06
CA ASN A 450 -8.56 28.78 -0.98
C ASN A 450 -8.05 29.11 0.42
N PHE A 451 -8.60 28.42 1.43
CA PHE A 451 -8.14 28.57 2.81
C PHE A 451 -6.66 28.15 2.92
N SER A 452 -5.88 29.02 3.56
CA SER A 452 -4.46 28.77 3.88
C SER A 452 -4.29 27.65 4.92
N SER A 453 -5.28 27.51 5.80
CA SER A 453 -5.41 26.43 6.77
C SER A 453 -6.87 26.31 7.22
N VAL A 454 -7.29 25.12 7.61
CA VAL A 454 -8.59 24.83 8.21
C VAL A 454 -8.35 24.10 9.52
N THR A 455 -8.81 24.63 10.63
CA THR A 455 -8.66 24.04 11.97
C THR A 455 -10.03 23.85 12.60
N ILE A 456 -10.41 22.60 12.87
CA ILE A 456 -11.65 22.25 13.55
C ILE A 456 -11.29 21.74 14.93
N ASN A 457 -11.53 22.57 15.95
CA ASN A 457 -11.26 22.25 17.35
C ASN A 457 -12.47 21.61 18.03
N SER A 458 -13.70 21.85 17.56
CA SER A 458 -14.92 21.26 18.12
C SER A 458 -16.13 21.27 17.17
N GLY A 459 -17.15 20.47 17.52
CA GLY A 459 -18.43 20.41 16.84
C GLY A 459 -18.41 19.66 15.51
N THR A 460 -19.25 20.08 14.57
CA THR A 460 -19.42 19.42 13.28
C THR A 460 -18.94 20.30 12.11
N LEU A 461 -18.13 19.73 11.22
CA LEU A 461 -17.84 20.27 9.89
C LEU A 461 -18.69 19.50 8.86
N LYS A 462 -19.53 20.21 8.11
CA LYS A 462 -20.23 19.71 6.94
C LYS A 462 -19.70 20.37 5.67
N TYR A 463 -19.48 19.60 4.62
CA TYR A 463 -19.03 20.16 3.34
C TYR A 463 -19.65 19.40 2.16
N ASN A 464 -19.89 20.11 1.06
CA ASN A 464 -20.64 19.59 -0.08
C ASN A 464 -19.75 19.32 -1.31
N SER A 465 -18.48 19.77 -1.29
CA SER A 465 -17.55 19.54 -2.39
C SER A 465 -16.07 19.63 -1.97
N ILE A 466 -15.21 18.96 -2.75
CA ILE A 466 -13.74 18.86 -2.62
C ILE A 466 -13.01 20.20 -2.61
N GLN A 467 -13.48 21.21 -3.36
CA GLN A 467 -12.80 22.51 -3.39
C GLN A 467 -13.23 23.43 -2.24
N ALA A 468 -14.19 23.01 -1.41
CA ALA A 468 -14.76 23.83 -0.35
C ALA A 468 -13.80 24.12 0.80
N LEU A 469 -12.77 23.28 0.99
CA LEU A 469 -11.77 23.42 2.05
C LEU A 469 -10.45 24.03 1.55
N GLY A 470 -10.29 24.24 0.25
CA GLY A 470 -9.05 24.73 -0.37
C GLY A 470 -7.89 23.74 -0.34
N THR A 471 -6.66 24.25 -0.42
CA THR A 471 -5.44 23.44 -0.56
C THR A 471 -4.55 23.41 0.68
N GLY A 472 -4.83 24.27 1.68
CA GLY A 472 -4.10 24.34 2.94
C GLY A 472 -4.23 23.11 3.84
N THR A 473 -3.58 23.11 5.00
CA THR A 473 -3.66 21.99 5.95
C THR A 473 -5.02 21.94 6.66
N LEU A 474 -5.63 20.76 6.77
CA LEU A 474 -6.84 20.49 7.55
C LEU A 474 -6.48 19.85 8.90
N THR A 475 -6.55 20.61 9.98
CA THR A 475 -6.32 20.14 11.35
C THR A 475 -7.65 19.77 12.01
N LEU A 476 -7.75 18.55 12.55
CA LEU A 476 -8.96 18.02 13.18
C LEU A 476 -8.64 17.56 14.61
N ALA A 477 -9.38 18.10 15.58
CA ALA A 477 -9.31 17.66 16.97
C ALA A 477 -10.20 16.45 17.26
N GLY A 478 -9.86 15.71 18.32
CA GLY A 478 -10.64 14.56 18.78
C GLY A 478 -12.04 14.95 19.20
N GLY A 479 -13.02 14.08 18.90
CA GLY A 479 -14.44 14.32 19.14
C GLY A 479 -15.14 15.16 18.06
N VAL A 480 -14.39 15.83 17.18
CA VAL A 480 -14.95 16.54 16.03
C VAL A 480 -15.69 15.57 15.11
N THR A 481 -16.80 16.03 14.55
CA THR A 481 -17.58 15.27 13.57
C THR A 481 -17.38 15.86 12.17
N VAL A 482 -17.01 15.04 11.18
CA VAL A 482 -16.87 15.48 9.79
C VAL A 482 -17.87 14.72 8.92
N ILE A 483 -18.68 15.46 8.16
CA ILE A 483 -19.76 14.91 7.33
C ILE A 483 -19.65 15.50 5.93
N GLN A 484 -19.65 14.64 4.92
CA GLN A 484 -19.85 15.07 3.55
C GLN A 484 -21.35 15.11 3.26
N ALA A 485 -21.94 16.28 3.01
CA ALA A 485 -23.35 16.42 2.67
C ALA A 485 -23.55 16.26 1.16
N ARG A 486 -24.24 15.19 0.74
CA ARG A 486 -24.60 14.90 -0.67
C ARG A 486 -26.11 14.80 -0.84
N VAL A 487 -26.61 15.20 -2.01
CA VAL A 487 -27.99 14.99 -2.46
C VAL A 487 -28.13 13.58 -3.05
N GLU A 488 -29.21 12.87 -2.71
CA GLU A 488 -29.54 11.52 -3.21
C GLU A 488 -29.57 11.48 -4.76
N GLY A 489 -29.04 10.41 -5.37
CA GLY A 489 -29.31 10.08 -6.79
C GLY A 489 -28.29 10.46 -7.87
N ARG A 490 -27.02 10.79 -7.56
CA ARG A 490 -25.95 10.90 -8.58
C ARG A 490 -24.68 10.11 -8.24
N ILE A 491 -24.19 9.36 -9.23
CA ILE A 491 -22.90 8.64 -9.23
C ILE A 491 -21.82 9.65 -9.64
N PHE A 492 -20.89 9.97 -8.74
CA PHE A 492 -19.75 10.82 -9.06
C PHE A 492 -18.50 9.94 -9.24
N THR A 493 -17.83 10.10 -10.36
CA THR A 493 -16.60 9.39 -10.74
C THR A 493 -15.41 9.97 -9.96
N ASN A 494 -14.78 9.19 -9.07
CA ASN A 494 -13.36 9.20 -8.61
C ASN A 494 -12.55 10.52 -8.56
N ASN A 495 -13.16 11.69 -8.40
CA ASN A 495 -12.47 12.99 -8.50
C ASN A 495 -12.90 14.02 -7.43
N GLU A 496 -13.49 13.56 -6.31
CA GLU A 496 -14.17 14.41 -5.29
C GLU A 496 -13.70 14.16 -3.82
N ASP A 497 -12.39 14.08 -3.60
CA ASP A 497 -11.69 13.70 -2.35
C ASP A 497 -11.31 14.89 -1.44
N ILE A 498 -10.95 14.67 -0.16
CA ILE A 498 -10.21 15.68 0.66
C ILE A 498 -8.79 15.78 0.09
N LYS A 499 -8.47 16.93 -0.51
CA LYS A 499 -7.16 17.23 -1.14
C LYS A 499 -6.16 17.93 -0.22
N ASN A 500 -6.52 18.11 1.04
CA ASN A 500 -5.70 18.75 2.06
C ASN A 500 -4.79 17.71 2.72
N ASP A 501 -3.61 18.15 3.15
CA ASP A 501 -2.88 17.39 4.17
C ASP A 501 -3.69 17.46 5.47
N VAL A 502 -3.91 16.33 6.12
CA VAL A 502 -4.75 16.20 7.31
C VAL A 502 -3.88 16.01 8.55
N VAL A 503 -4.14 16.81 9.60
CA VAL A 503 -3.44 16.74 10.89
C VAL A 503 -4.41 16.37 12.01
N LEU A 504 -4.18 15.16 12.51
CA LEU A 504 -4.68 14.43 13.68
C LEU A 504 -4.32 15.05 15.04
N SER A 505 -4.91 16.14 15.54
CA SER A 505 -4.34 16.82 16.74
C SER A 505 -4.48 16.02 18.06
N GLY A 506 -5.33 15.00 18.10
CA GLY A 506 -5.43 14.02 19.21
C GLY A 506 -6.82 13.38 19.29
N GLY A 507 -6.95 12.19 19.91
CA GLY A 507 -8.25 11.48 20.02
C GLY A 507 -8.85 11.01 18.68
N LEU A 508 -10.07 10.47 18.70
CA LEU A 508 -10.75 9.99 17.49
C LEU A 508 -11.64 11.08 16.87
N VAL A 509 -11.50 11.31 15.56
CA VAL A 509 -12.41 12.12 14.75
C VAL A 509 -13.59 11.26 14.30
N ASN A 510 -14.81 11.73 14.53
CA ASN A 510 -16.04 11.03 14.17
C ASN A 510 -16.40 11.27 12.70
N LEU A 511 -16.54 10.19 11.95
CA LEU A 511 -16.95 10.17 10.54
C LEU A 511 -18.27 9.38 10.41
N PRO A 512 -19.43 9.98 10.76
CA PRO A 512 -20.72 9.33 10.57
C PRO A 512 -21.11 9.35 9.09
N MET A 513 -21.36 8.16 8.55
CA MET A 513 -21.60 7.89 7.14
C MET A 513 -23.04 7.37 6.96
N ALA A 514 -24.00 8.25 6.71
CA ALA A 514 -25.37 7.85 6.40
C ALA A 514 -25.57 7.85 4.87
N PHE A 515 -25.41 6.70 4.21
CA PHE A 515 -25.58 6.62 2.76
C PHE A 515 -26.47 5.43 2.36
N GLY A 516 -27.36 5.67 1.40
CA GLY A 516 -28.14 4.61 0.76
C GLY A 516 -27.26 3.60 0.01
N SER A 517 -27.87 2.71 -0.76
CA SER A 517 -27.28 1.54 -1.44
C SER A 517 -26.15 1.80 -2.48
N GLU A 518 -25.54 2.99 -2.50
CA GLU A 518 -24.48 3.38 -3.45
C GLU A 518 -23.13 3.52 -2.73
N ASN A 519 -22.07 2.89 -3.27
CA ASN A 519 -20.72 2.89 -2.74
C ASN A 519 -20.12 4.31 -2.61
N LYS A 520 -20.30 4.97 -1.46
CA LYS A 520 -19.92 6.38 -1.24
C LYS A 520 -19.25 6.54 0.12
N GLY A 521 -18.04 7.11 0.17
CA GLY A 521 -17.36 7.41 1.44
C GLY A 521 -16.33 8.53 1.37
N ILE A 522 -15.56 8.74 2.45
CA ILE A 522 -14.59 9.83 2.60
C ILE A 522 -13.23 9.35 2.12
N TRP A 523 -12.67 10.03 1.12
CA TRP A 523 -11.35 9.75 0.58
C TRP A 523 -10.42 10.91 0.94
N ILE A 524 -9.24 10.60 1.49
CA ILE A 524 -8.16 11.56 1.76
C ILE A 524 -7.06 11.28 0.75
N SER A 525 -6.84 12.22 -0.17
CA SER A 525 -5.94 12.03 -1.30
C SER A 525 -4.47 12.37 -0.99
N LYS A 526 -4.23 13.08 0.12
CA LYS A 526 -2.92 13.53 0.60
C LYS A 526 -2.53 12.83 1.91
N THR A 527 -1.52 13.35 2.62
CA THR A 527 -1.01 12.72 3.85
C THR A 527 -1.93 12.99 5.04
N CYS A 528 -2.07 11.99 5.91
CA CYS A 528 -2.71 12.12 7.22
C CYS A 528 -1.67 11.86 8.33
N THR A 529 -1.49 12.79 9.27
CA THR A 529 -0.44 12.72 10.30
C THR A 529 -0.99 13.07 11.69
N GLY A 530 -0.26 12.76 12.77
CA GLY A 530 -0.54 13.26 14.13
C GLY A 530 -1.07 12.21 15.12
N PRO A 531 -1.12 12.52 16.42
CA PRO A 531 -1.46 11.53 17.46
C PRO A 531 -2.91 11.02 17.44
N GLY A 532 -3.83 11.67 16.70
CA GLY A 532 -5.24 11.29 16.62
C GLY A 532 -5.55 10.08 15.70
N GLY A 533 -6.84 9.75 15.58
CA GLY A 533 -7.36 8.66 14.76
C GLY A 533 -8.76 8.91 14.22
N PHE A 534 -9.41 7.88 13.67
CA PHE A 534 -10.75 7.98 13.07
C PHE A 534 -11.75 7.03 13.74
N ASN A 535 -13.00 7.48 13.92
CA ASN A 535 -14.13 6.66 14.33
C ASN A 535 -15.22 6.73 13.25
N VAL A 536 -15.38 5.67 12.48
CA VAL A 536 -16.29 5.59 11.33
C VAL A 536 -17.57 4.85 11.71
N THR A 537 -18.75 5.45 11.49
CA THR A 537 -20.10 4.94 11.87
C THR A 537 -21.12 5.05 10.71
N GLY A 538 -22.30 4.39 10.73
CA GLY A 538 -23.38 4.37 9.69
C GLY A 538 -23.49 3.18 8.66
N ASP A 539 -24.44 3.18 7.72
CA ASP A 539 -24.72 2.00 6.86
C ASP A 539 -24.15 2.22 5.43
N SER A 540 -23.28 1.32 4.91
CA SER A 540 -22.37 1.52 3.74
C SER A 540 -21.19 2.46 4.00
N ARG A 541 -19.94 1.98 4.00
CA ARG A 541 -18.78 2.80 4.38
C ARG A 541 -17.57 2.62 3.49
N TYR A 542 -16.86 3.71 3.23
CA TYR A 542 -15.52 3.73 2.66
C TYR A 542 -14.70 4.83 3.34
N LEU A 543 -13.62 4.48 4.05
CA LEU A 543 -12.53 5.42 4.32
C LEU A 543 -11.41 5.08 3.35
N GLY A 544 -11.08 6.01 2.45
CA GLY A 544 -9.99 5.88 1.49
C GLY A 544 -8.78 6.69 1.93
N LEU A 545 -7.63 6.05 2.08
CA LEU A 545 -6.35 6.71 2.37
C LEU A 545 -5.37 6.40 1.25
N SER A 546 -5.08 7.38 0.37
CA SER A 546 -4.39 7.10 -0.89
C SER A 546 -2.91 7.47 -0.92
N ASN A 547 -2.36 8.08 0.13
CA ASN A 547 -0.94 8.45 0.19
C ASN A 547 -0.15 7.53 1.13
N ALA A 548 1.04 7.11 0.70
CA ALA A 548 1.96 6.28 1.48
C ALA A 548 2.56 7.02 2.70
N GLY A 549 2.49 8.36 2.75
CA GLY A 549 3.06 9.17 3.84
C GLY A 549 2.23 9.27 5.13
N ASN A 550 1.24 8.41 5.37
CA ASN A 550 0.38 8.54 6.54
C ASN A 550 1.11 8.13 7.83
N SER A 551 1.04 8.97 8.87
CA SER A 551 1.72 8.74 10.15
C SER A 551 0.87 9.25 11.31
N PHE A 552 -0.21 8.52 11.63
CA PHE A 552 -1.11 8.87 12.73
C PHE A 552 -1.23 7.77 13.79
N GLY A 553 -1.38 8.14 15.08
CA GLY A 553 -1.21 7.21 16.21
C GLY A 553 -2.49 6.71 16.88
N GLY A 554 -3.62 7.40 16.70
CA GLY A 554 -4.87 7.10 17.43
C GLY A 554 -5.69 5.95 16.85
N GLY A 555 -5.28 5.38 15.72
CA GLY A 555 -5.92 4.22 15.11
C GLY A 555 -7.21 4.53 14.34
N ILE A 556 -7.92 3.48 13.96
CA ILE A 556 -9.18 3.55 13.22
C ILE A 556 -10.18 2.60 13.89
N THR A 557 -11.35 3.13 14.28
CA THR A 557 -12.48 2.32 14.78
C THR A 557 -13.58 2.31 13.74
N LEU A 558 -14.10 1.14 13.43
CA LEU A 558 -15.21 0.92 12.50
C LEU A 558 -16.37 0.25 13.25
N THR A 559 -17.49 0.97 13.40
CA THR A 559 -18.63 0.48 14.19
C THR A 559 -19.93 0.40 13.40
N THR A 560 -20.32 -0.77 12.84
CA THR A 560 -21.58 -0.97 12.06
C THR A 560 -22.86 -0.80 12.87
N THR A 561 -23.99 -0.59 12.19
CA THR A 561 -25.34 -0.54 12.79
C THR A 561 -26.35 -1.36 12.01
N ALA A 562 -26.18 -1.51 10.69
CA ALA A 562 -27.00 -2.40 9.86
C ALA A 562 -26.52 -3.85 9.85
N THR A 563 -27.45 -4.78 10.03
CA THR A 563 -27.24 -6.23 9.91
C THR A 563 -26.98 -6.71 8.49
N ASN A 564 -27.22 -5.86 7.47
CA ASN A 564 -27.35 -6.28 6.07
C ASN A 564 -26.42 -5.53 5.09
N ASN A 565 -25.54 -4.63 5.56
CA ASN A 565 -24.70 -3.82 4.68
C ASN A 565 -23.31 -3.57 5.28
N PRO A 566 -22.22 -4.09 4.69
CA PRO A 566 -20.88 -4.02 5.29
C PRO A 566 -20.31 -2.61 5.40
N ALA A 567 -19.58 -2.36 6.49
CA ALA A 567 -18.52 -1.35 6.47
C ALA A 567 -17.37 -1.85 5.58
N VAL A 568 -16.85 -1.02 4.68
CA VAL A 568 -15.63 -1.33 3.90
C VAL A 568 -14.57 -0.28 4.24
N VAL A 569 -13.32 -0.71 4.34
CA VAL A 569 -12.17 0.22 4.30
C VAL A 569 -11.32 -0.19 3.10
N ASP A 570 -11.01 0.78 2.25
CA ASP A 570 -10.29 0.59 1.00
C ASP A 570 -8.98 1.38 1.09
N PHE A 571 -7.86 0.71 0.86
CA PHE A 571 -6.53 1.30 0.99
C PHE A 571 -5.89 1.32 -0.40
N SER A 572 -5.67 2.49 -1.00
CA SER A 572 -5.17 2.53 -2.38
C SER A 572 -3.64 2.57 -2.49
N THR A 573 -2.88 2.80 -1.41
CA THR A 573 -1.40 2.75 -1.45
C THR A 573 -0.71 2.27 -0.16
N TYR A 574 0.57 1.90 -0.33
CA TYR A 574 1.40 0.93 0.39
C TYR A 574 1.72 1.08 1.89
N THR A 575 1.23 2.07 2.65
CA THR A 575 1.64 2.24 4.07
C THR A 575 0.63 3.04 4.93
N SER A 576 -0.68 2.87 4.73
CA SER A 576 -1.65 3.93 5.04
C SER A 576 -2.40 3.89 6.40
N LEU A 577 -2.11 2.98 7.34
CA LEU A 577 -2.90 2.82 8.58
C LEU A 577 -2.42 3.63 9.80
N GLY A 578 -1.31 4.36 9.67
CA GLY A 578 -0.66 4.93 10.84
C GLY A 578 -0.11 3.84 11.77
N THR A 579 0.18 4.20 13.03
CA THR A 579 0.77 3.30 14.06
C THR A 579 -0.24 2.88 15.14
N GLY A 580 -1.48 3.37 15.08
CA GLY A 580 -2.53 3.06 16.05
C GLY A 580 -3.15 1.67 15.90
N THR A 581 -4.29 1.39 16.52
CA THR A 581 -5.03 0.10 16.40
C THR A 581 -6.15 0.21 15.36
N LEU A 582 -6.38 -0.84 14.55
CA LEU A 582 -7.55 -0.97 13.67
C LEU A 582 -8.58 -1.84 14.40
N THR A 583 -9.67 -1.23 14.85
CA THR A 583 -10.73 -1.90 15.59
C THR A 583 -11.96 -2.06 14.71
N ILE A 584 -12.48 -3.28 14.60
CA ILE A 584 -13.67 -3.61 13.81
C ILE A 584 -14.68 -4.24 14.75
N THR A 585 -15.71 -3.48 15.15
CA THR A 585 -16.55 -3.89 16.28
C THR A 585 -17.68 -4.86 15.92
N GLU A 586 -18.00 -5.03 14.63
CA GLU A 586 -19.16 -5.80 14.13
C GLU A 586 -18.92 -6.46 12.75
N ASN A 587 -19.90 -7.22 12.23
CA ASN A 587 -19.81 -8.07 11.02
C ASN A 587 -19.28 -7.34 9.76
N LEU A 588 -18.04 -7.61 9.38
CA LEU A 588 -17.51 -7.26 8.07
C LEU A 588 -17.89 -8.35 7.06
N ILE A 589 -19.01 -8.23 6.34
CA ILE A 589 -19.40 -9.13 5.22
C ILE A 589 -19.34 -8.36 3.91
N THR A 590 -18.26 -8.44 3.14
CA THR A 590 -18.13 -7.69 1.88
C THR A 590 -19.20 -8.05 0.85
N ASN A 591 -19.71 -7.03 0.14
CA ASN A 591 -20.83 -7.08 -0.80
C ASN A 591 -20.38 -7.61 -2.18
N THR A 592 -21.29 -8.30 -2.86
CA THR A 592 -21.25 -8.96 -4.19
C THR A 592 -20.90 -8.09 -5.40
N SER A 593 -20.36 -6.88 -5.22
CA SER A 593 -19.83 -6.10 -6.34
C SER A 593 -18.48 -6.67 -6.79
N PRO A 594 -18.18 -6.76 -8.11
CA PRO A 594 -16.89 -7.23 -8.62
C PRO A 594 -15.67 -6.36 -8.22
N ARG A 595 -15.81 -5.45 -7.25
CA ARG A 595 -14.85 -4.38 -6.93
C ARG A 595 -14.55 -4.10 -5.45
N GLY A 596 -14.89 -4.92 -4.44
CA GLY A 596 -14.44 -4.55 -3.08
C GLY A 596 -14.64 -5.52 -1.92
N GLY A 597 -13.52 -5.95 -1.34
CA GLY A 597 -13.35 -6.14 0.10
C GLY A 597 -11.88 -5.99 0.47
N LEU A 598 -11.58 -5.52 1.68
CA LEU A 598 -10.28 -5.00 2.16
C LEU A 598 -9.20 -4.87 1.07
N THR A 599 -9.46 -4.00 0.09
CA THR A 599 -8.67 -3.93 -1.12
C THR A 599 -7.44 -3.06 -0.87
N SER A 600 -6.24 -3.59 -1.09
CA SER A 600 -5.16 -2.78 -1.63
C SER A 600 -5.55 -2.47 -3.08
N ARG A 601 -6.09 -1.27 -3.34
CA ARG A 601 -6.35 -0.85 -4.73
C ARG A 601 -5.11 -0.16 -5.29
N ALA A 602 -4.12 -0.97 -5.67
CA ALA A 602 -3.10 -0.57 -6.64
C ALA A 602 -3.10 -1.57 -7.80
N ASP A 603 -3.70 -1.18 -8.92
CA ASP A 603 -3.43 -1.78 -10.24
C ASP A 603 -1.97 -1.42 -10.66
N LEU A 604 -0.97 -1.91 -9.91
CA LEU A 604 0.45 -1.73 -10.25
C LEU A 604 1.14 -3.11 -10.32
N PRO A 605 1.90 -3.41 -11.38
CA PRO A 605 2.55 -4.70 -11.56
C PRO A 605 3.73 -4.84 -10.57
N GLY A 606 3.61 -5.74 -9.58
CA GLY A 606 4.69 -6.07 -8.65
C GLY A 606 4.20 -6.73 -7.35
N ASN A 607 5.03 -7.59 -6.74
CA ASN A 607 4.77 -8.25 -5.45
C ASN A 607 4.60 -7.21 -4.33
N GLU A 608 3.37 -7.04 -3.82
CA GLU A 608 3.03 -6.06 -2.79
C GLU A 608 3.38 -6.59 -1.38
N SER A 609 4.66 -6.60 -1.05
CA SER A 609 5.05 -6.72 0.36
C SER A 609 4.72 -5.40 1.07
N PHE A 610 3.94 -5.45 2.17
CA PHE A 610 4.03 -4.36 3.14
C PHE A 610 5.48 -4.33 3.61
N PRO A 611 6.18 -3.18 3.59
CA PRO A 611 7.56 -3.12 4.02
C PRO A 611 7.68 -3.77 5.39
N ASN A 612 8.73 -4.59 5.55
CA ASN A 612 9.09 -5.38 6.75
C ASN A 612 9.46 -4.50 7.97
N GLY A 613 8.76 -3.39 8.17
CA GLY A 613 9.07 -2.30 9.09
C GLY A 613 7.96 -1.26 9.25
N VAL A 614 6.76 -1.46 8.68
CA VAL A 614 5.56 -0.78 9.18
C VAL A 614 4.94 -1.68 10.23
N THR A 615 4.93 -1.23 11.48
CA THR A 615 4.08 -1.83 12.52
C THR A 615 2.65 -1.74 12.03
N ASN A 616 2.12 -2.82 11.44
CA ASN A 616 0.69 -2.89 11.17
C ASN A 616 -0.03 -2.65 12.51
N PRO A 617 -1.16 -1.91 12.50
CA PRO A 617 -2.00 -1.79 13.68
C PRO A 617 -2.28 -3.17 14.27
N VAL A 618 -2.35 -3.28 15.59
CA VAL A 618 -3.08 -4.40 16.22
C VAL A 618 -4.48 -4.40 15.61
N ILE A 619 -4.92 -5.52 15.04
CA ILE A 619 -6.27 -5.67 14.50
C ILE A 619 -7.12 -6.32 15.58
N THR A 620 -8.21 -5.68 15.98
CA THR A 620 -9.18 -6.29 16.90
C THR A 620 -10.46 -6.59 16.13
N ALA A 621 -10.71 -7.88 15.87
CA ALA A 621 -11.90 -8.40 15.21
C ALA A 621 -12.89 -8.91 16.25
N THR A 622 -13.93 -8.14 16.59
CA THR A 622 -14.97 -8.58 17.55
C THR A 622 -16.28 -9.01 16.87
N GLY A 623 -16.43 -8.79 15.56
CA GLY A 623 -17.58 -9.26 14.76
C GLY A 623 -17.46 -10.74 14.34
N LYS A 624 -18.49 -11.33 13.72
CA LYS A 624 -18.51 -12.76 13.34
C LYS A 624 -17.39 -13.14 12.35
N PHE A 625 -17.17 -12.31 11.32
CA PHE A 625 -16.12 -12.53 10.32
C PHE A 625 -15.27 -11.27 10.12
N PHE A 626 -13.95 -11.45 10.03
CA PHE A 626 -12.98 -10.53 9.47
C PHE A 626 -12.53 -11.04 8.10
N ASN A 627 -13.14 -10.52 7.03
CA ASN A 627 -12.85 -10.95 5.66
C ASN A 627 -11.58 -10.28 5.11
N ILE A 628 -10.64 -11.08 4.61
CA ILE A 628 -9.34 -10.63 4.06
C ILE A 628 -9.14 -11.20 2.66
N HIS A 629 -8.68 -10.37 1.72
CA HIS A 629 -8.16 -10.80 0.41
C HIS A 629 -7.33 -9.69 -0.23
N CYS A 630 -6.48 -10.02 -1.20
CA CYS A 630 -5.98 -9.01 -2.13
C CYS A 630 -6.99 -8.84 -3.28
N ALA A 631 -7.15 -7.61 -3.79
CA ALA A 631 -8.03 -7.32 -4.92
C ALA A 631 -7.59 -8.08 -6.18
N ASN A 632 -6.27 -8.13 -6.40
CA ASN A 632 -5.65 -8.83 -7.50
C ASN A 632 -5.36 -10.29 -7.11
N ALA A 633 -5.93 -11.23 -7.88
CA ALA A 633 -5.77 -12.66 -7.62
C ALA A 633 -4.32 -13.16 -7.78
N ALA A 634 -3.44 -12.41 -8.44
CA ALA A 634 -2.03 -12.77 -8.64
C ALA A 634 -1.08 -12.25 -7.55
N HIS A 635 -1.59 -11.50 -6.56
CA HIS A 635 -0.77 -10.78 -5.58
C HIS A 635 -0.89 -11.34 -4.16
N SER A 636 0.07 -10.95 -3.32
CA SER A 636 0.19 -11.30 -1.89
C SER A 636 -0.15 -10.09 -1.01
N LEU A 637 -0.77 -10.32 0.15
CA LEU A 637 -1.04 -9.33 1.19
C LEU A 637 -0.38 -9.78 2.50
N GLN A 638 0.63 -9.05 3.01
CA GLN A 638 1.32 -9.42 4.26
C GLN A 638 0.79 -8.67 5.49
N LEU A 639 0.31 -9.39 6.49
CA LEU A 639 -0.15 -8.87 7.78
C LEU A 639 0.86 -9.21 8.88
N GLY A 640 1.74 -8.26 9.20
CA GLY A 640 2.77 -8.43 10.25
C GLY A 640 2.33 -8.13 11.68
N GLY A 641 1.18 -7.47 11.87
CA GLY A 641 0.64 -7.13 13.19
C GLY A 641 -0.19 -8.26 13.79
N VAL A 642 -0.39 -8.24 15.11
CA VAL A 642 -1.25 -9.19 15.81
C VAL A 642 -2.72 -8.94 15.49
N ILE A 643 -3.43 -9.96 15.01
CA ILE A 643 -4.90 -10.01 14.92
C ILE A 643 -5.44 -10.66 16.20
N SER A 644 -6.43 -10.03 16.82
CA SER A 644 -7.02 -10.43 18.10
C SER A 644 -8.54 -10.29 18.09
N GLY A 645 -9.23 -10.75 19.14
CA GLY A 645 -10.67 -10.60 19.31
C GLY A 645 -11.48 -11.86 19.02
N GLY A 646 -12.81 -11.79 19.19
CA GLY A 646 -13.70 -12.97 19.11
C GLY A 646 -14.04 -13.46 17.70
N GLY A 647 -13.70 -12.71 16.66
CA GLY A 647 -14.14 -12.96 15.29
C GLY A 647 -13.36 -14.02 14.53
N THR A 648 -13.99 -14.63 13.52
CA THR A 648 -13.34 -15.55 12.59
C THR A 648 -12.52 -14.77 11.56
N VAL A 649 -11.23 -15.10 11.41
CA VAL A 649 -10.41 -14.58 10.30
C VAL A 649 -10.74 -15.37 9.04
N ARG A 650 -11.22 -14.71 7.99
CA ARG A 650 -11.77 -15.37 6.80
C ARG A 650 -11.09 -14.93 5.51
N LYS A 651 -10.34 -15.83 4.87
CA LYS A 651 -9.89 -15.67 3.48
C LYS A 651 -11.03 -16.07 2.55
N TRP A 652 -11.71 -15.07 1.97
CA TRP A 652 -13.06 -15.26 1.45
C TRP A 652 -13.14 -15.65 -0.04
N LYS A 653 -12.30 -15.09 -0.90
CA LYS A 653 -12.43 -15.27 -2.37
C LYS A 653 -11.11 -15.07 -3.09
N ASN A 654 -11.15 -15.39 -4.40
CA ASN A 654 -10.10 -15.23 -5.40
C ASN A 654 -8.78 -15.96 -5.06
N ALA A 655 -7.89 -16.08 -6.05
CA ALA A 655 -6.65 -16.85 -5.91
C ALA A 655 -5.51 -16.12 -5.17
N SER A 656 -5.77 -14.93 -4.58
CA SER A 656 -4.73 -14.18 -3.87
C SER A 656 -4.20 -14.89 -2.63
N THR A 657 -2.98 -14.51 -2.23
CA THR A 657 -2.32 -14.96 -1.00
C THR A 657 -2.42 -13.91 0.09
N VAL A 658 -2.72 -14.32 1.31
CA VAL A 658 -2.58 -13.50 2.53
C VAL A 658 -1.52 -14.14 3.40
N ILE A 659 -0.44 -13.42 3.71
CA ILE A 659 0.63 -13.88 4.57
C ILE A 659 0.38 -13.32 5.98
N LEU A 660 0.23 -14.18 6.98
CA LEU A 660 0.13 -13.77 8.38
C LEU A 660 1.53 -13.93 9.02
N SER A 661 2.08 -12.89 9.66
CA SER A 661 3.43 -12.96 10.27
C SER A 661 3.44 -12.56 11.75
N GLY A 662 2.34 -12.04 12.29
CA GLY A 662 2.19 -11.77 13.72
C GLY A 662 1.68 -13.01 14.46
N ALA A 663 2.05 -13.15 15.75
CA ALA A 663 1.48 -14.16 16.64
C ALA A 663 0.03 -13.79 17.00
N ASN A 664 -0.94 -14.35 16.28
CA ASN A 664 -2.34 -13.93 16.37
C ASN A 664 -3.07 -14.58 17.55
N THR A 665 -4.04 -13.88 18.12
CA THR A 665 -4.78 -14.29 19.33
C THR A 665 -6.31 -14.18 19.17
N TYR A 666 -6.82 -14.20 17.94
CA TYR A 666 -8.27 -14.24 17.70
C TYR A 666 -8.85 -15.60 18.08
N THR A 667 -10.12 -15.67 18.51
CA THR A 667 -10.72 -16.93 19.00
C THR A 667 -11.79 -17.50 18.07
N GLY A 668 -12.23 -16.78 17.04
CA GLY A 668 -13.34 -17.22 16.19
C GLY A 668 -12.98 -18.23 15.09
N GLY A 669 -11.72 -18.65 14.98
CA GLY A 669 -11.26 -19.57 13.93
C GLY A 669 -10.64 -18.89 12.71
N THR A 670 -9.97 -19.70 11.89
CA THR A 670 -9.37 -19.31 10.60
C THR A 670 -10.13 -20.02 9.48
N ARG A 671 -10.88 -19.30 8.66
CA ARG A 671 -11.66 -19.86 7.55
C ARG A 671 -11.05 -19.51 6.20
N ILE A 672 -10.81 -20.48 5.33
CA ILE A 672 -10.23 -20.28 4.00
C ILE A 672 -11.20 -20.81 2.93
N ASP A 673 -12.07 -19.94 2.42
CA ASP A 673 -13.03 -20.36 1.39
C ASP A 673 -12.41 -20.49 -0.01
N ALA A 674 -11.38 -19.67 -0.33
CA ALA A 674 -10.67 -19.71 -1.61
C ALA A 674 -9.33 -18.94 -1.57
N GLY A 675 -8.38 -19.31 -2.43
CA GLY A 675 -7.01 -18.76 -2.44
C GLY A 675 -6.22 -19.17 -1.20
N THR A 676 -5.18 -18.42 -0.82
CA THR A 676 -4.20 -18.92 0.16
C THR A 676 -4.11 -18.05 1.42
N ILE A 677 -4.07 -18.69 2.58
CA ILE A 677 -3.44 -18.12 3.79
C ILE A 677 -2.07 -18.80 3.94
N ALA A 678 -1.01 -18.00 3.94
CA ALA A 678 0.36 -18.46 4.14
C ALA A 678 0.89 -18.01 5.51
N LEU A 679 1.65 -18.88 6.18
CA LEU A 679 2.39 -18.51 7.38
C LEU A 679 3.65 -17.74 6.99
N GLY A 680 3.90 -16.63 7.67
CA GLY A 680 5.11 -15.81 7.52
C GLY A 680 6.06 -15.88 8.70
N ALA A 681 5.70 -16.62 9.75
CA ALA A 681 6.49 -16.92 10.94
C ALA A 681 5.92 -18.17 11.66
N ASP A 682 6.69 -18.74 12.59
CA ASP A 682 6.19 -19.80 13.49
C ASP A 682 5.13 -19.26 14.46
N ASN A 683 4.19 -20.11 14.89
CA ASN A 683 3.13 -19.78 15.86
C ASN A 683 2.31 -18.54 15.46
N THR A 684 1.88 -18.51 14.20
CA THR A 684 1.14 -17.40 13.61
C THR A 684 -0.36 -17.55 13.88
N LEU A 685 -0.91 -18.76 13.74
CA LEU A 685 -2.32 -19.05 14.01
C LEU A 685 -2.54 -19.23 15.52
N PRO A 686 -3.75 -18.95 16.03
CA PRO A 686 -4.04 -19.17 17.44
C PRO A 686 -4.13 -20.68 17.77
N ASP A 687 -3.46 -21.09 18.86
CA ASP A 687 -3.39 -22.48 19.36
C ASP A 687 -4.73 -23.22 19.50
N THR A 688 -5.82 -22.50 19.76
CA THR A 688 -7.13 -23.11 20.05
C THR A 688 -8.20 -22.76 19.03
N ALA A 689 -7.90 -21.92 18.04
CA ALA A 689 -8.87 -21.49 17.04
C ALA A 689 -8.96 -22.56 15.94
N PRO A 690 -10.16 -23.04 15.57
CA PRO A 690 -10.30 -24.05 14.52
C PRO A 690 -9.89 -23.51 13.16
N VAL A 691 -9.33 -24.36 12.30
CA VAL A 691 -9.08 -24.07 10.90
C VAL A 691 -10.18 -24.70 10.05
N ILE A 692 -10.92 -23.87 9.33
CA ILE A 692 -12.02 -24.28 8.46
C ILE A 692 -11.58 -24.11 7.00
N LEU A 693 -11.40 -25.21 6.28
CA LEU A 693 -10.98 -25.22 4.88
C LEU A 693 -12.20 -25.37 3.96
N GLY A 694 -12.46 -24.35 3.15
CA GLY A 694 -13.30 -24.47 1.96
C GLY A 694 -12.44 -24.89 0.78
N ALA A 695 -12.62 -24.25 -0.38
CA ALA A 695 -11.82 -24.51 -1.59
C ALA A 695 -10.49 -23.74 -1.63
N GLY A 696 -9.90 -23.47 -0.47
CA GLY A 696 -8.68 -22.67 -0.31
C GLY A 696 -7.50 -23.48 0.20
N THR A 697 -6.36 -22.80 0.33
CA THR A 697 -5.08 -23.38 0.74
C THR A 697 -4.60 -22.78 2.06
N LEU A 698 -4.27 -23.64 3.02
CA LEU A 698 -3.39 -23.30 4.13
C LEU A 698 -1.95 -23.65 3.75
N ASP A 699 -1.09 -22.66 3.64
CA ASP A 699 0.31 -22.82 3.26
C ASP A 699 1.23 -22.59 4.46
N ALA A 700 1.82 -23.67 4.99
CA ALA A 700 2.75 -23.58 6.11
C ALA A 700 4.10 -22.95 5.71
N ALA A 701 4.39 -22.83 4.41
CA ALA A 701 5.73 -22.53 3.91
C ALA A 701 6.77 -23.38 4.66
N THR A 702 7.80 -22.78 5.25
CA THR A 702 8.82 -23.50 6.04
C THR A 702 8.58 -23.39 7.56
N PHE A 703 7.40 -22.96 7.99
CA PHE A 703 7.10 -22.63 9.38
C PHE A 703 6.30 -23.73 10.08
N SER A 704 6.36 -23.72 11.41
CA SER A 704 5.62 -24.61 12.29
C SER A 704 4.52 -23.87 13.03
N ASP A 705 3.35 -24.50 13.13
CA ASP A 705 2.22 -23.94 13.88
C ASP A 705 1.43 -25.01 14.63
N LYS A 706 0.84 -24.58 15.75
CA LYS A 706 -0.11 -25.37 16.53
C LYS A 706 -1.43 -24.61 16.50
N THR A 707 -2.52 -25.30 16.20
CA THR A 707 -3.83 -24.68 16.07
C THR A 707 -4.95 -25.58 16.59
N GLY A 708 -6.19 -25.12 16.50
CA GLY A 708 -7.36 -25.90 16.89
C GLY A 708 -7.64 -27.07 15.96
N THR A 709 -8.89 -27.51 15.93
CA THR A 709 -9.32 -28.62 15.07
C THR A 709 -9.29 -28.22 13.59
N LEU A 710 -9.19 -29.22 12.70
CA LEU A 710 -9.35 -29.04 11.26
C LEU A 710 -10.77 -29.42 10.82
N ASP A 711 -11.40 -28.55 10.04
CA ASP A 711 -12.76 -28.70 9.51
C ASP A 711 -12.77 -28.42 7.99
N PRO A 712 -12.56 -29.44 7.12
CA PRO A 712 -12.78 -29.33 5.69
C PRO A 712 -14.27 -29.36 5.36
N THR A 713 -14.73 -28.28 4.74
CA THR A 713 -16.12 -28.06 4.28
C THR A 713 -16.27 -28.13 2.76
N ALA A 714 -15.16 -28.30 2.03
CA ALA A 714 -15.08 -28.55 0.59
C ALA A 714 -13.70 -29.20 0.28
N ALA A 715 -13.34 -29.33 -1.00
CA ALA A 715 -12.01 -29.77 -1.42
C ALA A 715 -10.95 -28.69 -1.10
N GLY A 716 -10.28 -28.83 0.03
CA GLY A 716 -9.27 -27.91 0.54
C GLY A 716 -7.85 -28.42 0.36
N PHE A 717 -6.88 -27.52 0.51
CA PHE A 717 -5.47 -27.82 0.29
C PHE A 717 -4.62 -27.45 1.49
N ILE A 718 -3.65 -28.28 1.81
CA ILE A 718 -2.55 -27.95 2.72
C ILE A 718 -1.26 -28.02 1.94
N ASN A 719 -0.50 -26.93 1.93
CA ASN A 719 0.84 -26.90 1.33
C ASN A 719 1.90 -26.86 2.43
N LEU A 720 2.92 -27.70 2.29
CA LEU A 720 4.02 -27.83 3.23
C LEU A 720 5.34 -27.58 2.49
N GLY A 721 6.08 -26.55 2.88
CA GLY A 721 7.47 -26.37 2.47
C GLY A 721 8.43 -27.21 3.31
N ALA A 722 9.71 -27.18 2.95
CA ALA A 722 10.72 -27.98 3.63
C ALA A 722 10.83 -27.60 5.11
N GLY A 723 10.58 -28.58 6.00
CA GLY A 723 10.56 -28.37 7.45
C GLY A 723 9.28 -27.72 7.99
N GLY A 724 8.30 -27.40 7.14
CA GLY A 724 6.99 -26.92 7.56
C GLY A 724 6.21 -28.02 8.28
N ALA A 725 5.55 -27.66 9.38
CA ALA A 725 4.78 -28.60 10.20
C ALA A 725 3.51 -27.96 10.77
N LEU A 726 2.40 -28.69 10.75
CA LEU A 726 1.14 -28.23 11.34
C LEU A 726 0.63 -29.26 12.34
N ALA A 727 0.34 -28.81 13.57
CA ALA A 727 -0.26 -29.62 14.62
C ALA A 727 -1.68 -29.12 14.93
N PHE A 728 -2.68 -29.87 14.49
CA PHE A 728 -4.08 -29.64 14.80
C PHE A 728 -4.47 -30.33 16.11
N ALA A 729 -5.46 -29.77 16.79
CA ALA A 729 -6.15 -30.47 17.87
C ALA A 729 -6.89 -31.72 17.35
N ASP A 730 -7.31 -32.59 18.26
CA ASP A 730 -8.12 -33.77 17.94
C ASP A 730 -9.37 -33.35 17.15
N SER A 731 -9.49 -33.87 15.93
CA SER A 731 -10.57 -33.52 15.01
C SER A 731 -11.53 -34.68 14.78
N SER A 732 -11.43 -35.78 15.55
CA SER A 732 -12.26 -36.99 15.39
C SER A 732 -13.76 -36.75 15.55
N GLU A 733 -14.16 -35.74 16.33
CA GLU A 733 -15.56 -35.33 16.50
C GLU A 733 -16.03 -34.27 15.48
N VAL A 734 -15.15 -33.77 14.62
CA VAL A 734 -15.48 -32.77 13.59
C VAL A 734 -16.03 -33.47 12.36
N ASP A 735 -17.21 -33.04 11.91
CA ASP A 735 -17.83 -33.59 10.70
C ASP A 735 -17.10 -33.11 9.44
N TRP A 736 -16.47 -34.04 8.73
CA TRP A 736 -15.79 -33.78 7.44
C TRP A 736 -16.67 -34.14 6.24
N THR A 737 -17.96 -34.39 6.44
CA THR A 737 -18.89 -34.79 5.36
C THR A 737 -18.96 -33.68 4.30
N GLY A 738 -18.54 -34.02 3.08
CA GLY A 738 -18.49 -33.10 1.94
C GLY A 738 -17.17 -32.33 1.76
N GLY A 739 -16.17 -32.56 2.63
CA GLY A 739 -14.82 -32.03 2.51
C GLY A 739 -13.77 -33.09 2.20
N THR A 740 -12.69 -32.69 1.53
CA THR A 740 -11.48 -33.50 1.34
C THR A 740 -10.26 -32.61 1.50
N ILE A 741 -9.11 -33.22 1.82
CA ILE A 741 -7.83 -32.52 1.95
C ILE A 741 -6.84 -33.10 0.95
N GLU A 742 -6.26 -32.25 0.12
CA GLU A 742 -5.05 -32.60 -0.63
C GLU A 742 -3.82 -31.95 0.03
N VAL A 743 -2.83 -32.77 0.37
CA VAL A 743 -1.55 -32.32 0.92
C VAL A 743 -0.54 -32.23 -0.21
N SER A 744 0.09 -31.08 -0.35
CA SER A 744 1.08 -30.78 -1.39
C SER A 744 2.40 -30.28 -0.79
N GLY A 745 3.44 -30.19 -1.62
CA GLY A 745 4.78 -29.78 -1.20
C GLY A 745 5.62 -30.95 -0.66
N THR A 746 6.44 -30.69 0.36
CA THR A 746 7.39 -31.65 0.94
C THR A 746 6.84 -32.29 2.21
N PHE A 747 5.81 -33.13 2.07
CA PHE A 747 5.31 -33.93 3.19
C PHE A 747 6.35 -34.94 3.66
N VAL A 748 6.54 -35.03 4.99
CA VAL A 748 7.38 -36.02 5.67
C VAL A 748 6.51 -36.85 6.62
N SER A 749 6.39 -38.14 6.30
CA SER A 749 5.69 -39.14 7.11
C SER A 749 6.18 -39.11 8.56
N GLY A 750 5.26 -38.97 9.52
CA GLY A 750 5.57 -38.99 10.95
C GLY A 750 6.09 -37.67 11.52
N SER A 751 6.04 -36.56 10.77
CA SER A 751 6.54 -35.26 11.26
C SER A 751 5.80 -34.03 10.73
N SER A 752 5.31 -34.05 9.49
CA SER A 752 4.74 -32.84 8.87
C SER A 752 3.34 -32.45 9.37
N LEU A 753 2.46 -33.43 9.58
CA LEU A 753 1.08 -33.18 9.99
C LEU A 753 0.75 -34.02 11.21
N ARG A 754 0.15 -33.38 12.20
CA ARG A 754 -0.29 -34.03 13.45
C ARG A 754 -1.72 -33.66 13.77
N PHE A 755 -2.50 -34.63 14.25
CA PHE A 755 -3.87 -34.47 14.70
C PHE A 755 -4.01 -35.07 16.10
N GLY A 756 -4.45 -34.27 17.07
CA GLY A 756 -4.60 -34.73 18.44
C GLY A 756 -3.27 -35.08 19.10
N THR A 757 -3.28 -36.07 19.99
CA THR A 757 -2.08 -36.52 20.71
C THR A 757 -1.76 -38.00 20.60
N ASP A 758 -2.60 -38.74 19.89
CA ASP A 758 -2.53 -40.17 19.72
C ASP A 758 -3.18 -40.57 18.38
N SER A 759 -3.22 -41.87 18.10
CA SER A 759 -3.79 -42.41 16.87
C SER A 759 -5.29 -42.16 16.71
N GLY A 760 -5.98 -41.65 17.73
CA GLY A 760 -7.41 -41.35 17.73
C GLY A 760 -7.75 -39.93 17.27
N GLY A 761 -6.76 -39.08 16.97
CA GLY A 761 -6.97 -37.68 16.60
C GLY A 761 -7.77 -37.46 15.29
N LEU A 762 -7.96 -38.52 14.51
CA LEU A 762 -8.87 -38.61 13.36
C LEU A 762 -9.54 -40.00 13.34
N SER A 763 -10.76 -40.07 12.82
CA SER A 763 -11.42 -41.33 12.49
C SER A 763 -10.90 -41.92 11.17
N ALA A 764 -11.12 -43.22 10.96
CA ALA A 764 -10.72 -43.90 9.71
C ALA A 764 -11.35 -43.27 8.46
N ASN A 765 -12.60 -42.80 8.55
CA ASN A 765 -13.28 -42.12 7.45
C ASN A 765 -12.62 -40.77 7.11
N GLN A 766 -12.18 -40.01 8.13
CA GLN A 766 -11.47 -38.74 7.91
C GLN A 766 -10.09 -38.96 7.31
N ILE A 767 -9.38 -40.01 7.74
CA ILE A 767 -8.09 -40.39 7.13
C ILE A 767 -8.26 -40.71 5.65
N ALA A 768 -9.34 -41.40 5.27
CA ALA A 768 -9.66 -41.71 3.87
C ALA A 768 -9.97 -40.46 3.02
N GLN A 769 -10.31 -39.33 3.64
CA GLN A 769 -10.54 -38.05 2.96
C GLN A 769 -9.26 -37.22 2.76
N ILE A 770 -8.12 -37.70 3.24
CA ILE A 770 -6.80 -37.06 3.05
C ILE A 770 -6.08 -37.74 1.88
N THR A 771 -5.64 -36.94 0.91
CA THR A 771 -4.78 -37.39 -0.18
C THR A 771 -3.40 -36.78 -0.03
N VAL A 772 -2.38 -37.62 -0.02
CA VAL A 772 -0.98 -37.21 -0.19
C VAL A 772 -0.48 -37.86 -1.49
N PRO A 773 -0.23 -37.11 -2.57
CA PRO A 773 0.16 -37.68 -3.85
C PRO A 773 1.38 -38.61 -3.74
N GLY A 774 1.23 -39.85 -4.20
CA GLY A 774 2.28 -40.88 -4.15
C GLY A 774 2.45 -41.60 -2.80
N ILE A 775 1.64 -41.29 -1.79
CA ILE A 775 1.70 -41.92 -0.46
C ILE A 775 0.33 -42.48 -0.10
N SER A 776 0.22 -43.80 -0.04
CA SER A 776 -0.97 -44.53 0.36
C SER A 776 -0.59 -45.96 0.79
N PRO A 777 -1.32 -46.59 1.73
CA PRO A 777 -2.37 -46.00 2.58
C PRO A 777 -1.80 -45.06 3.66
N LEU A 778 -2.67 -44.28 4.31
CA LEU A 778 -2.32 -43.35 5.39
C LEU A 778 -2.88 -43.84 6.72
N ALA A 779 -2.20 -43.49 7.82
CA ALA A 779 -2.69 -43.68 9.20
C ALA A 779 -2.14 -42.60 10.14
N LEU A 780 -2.62 -42.57 11.38
CA LEU A 780 -1.97 -41.84 12.47
C LEU A 780 -1.11 -42.79 13.30
N ASP A 781 0.09 -42.35 13.68
CA ASP A 781 0.92 -43.05 14.66
C ASP A 781 0.43 -42.82 16.11
N ASP A 782 1.08 -43.47 17.08
CA ASP A 782 0.74 -43.36 18.51
C ASP A 782 0.89 -41.95 19.08
N ASN A 783 1.51 -41.01 18.36
CA ASN A 783 1.67 -39.62 18.74
C ASN A 783 0.73 -38.68 17.96
N GLY A 784 -0.13 -39.23 17.08
CA GLY A 784 -1.07 -38.51 16.25
C GLY A 784 -0.49 -37.94 14.96
N TYR A 785 0.73 -38.32 14.55
CA TYR A 785 1.31 -37.87 13.28
C TYR A 785 0.77 -38.69 12.12
N LEU A 786 0.46 -38.00 11.01
CA LEU A 786 0.11 -38.65 9.76
C LEU A 786 1.34 -39.36 9.19
N ILE A 787 1.20 -40.65 8.96
CA ILE A 787 2.22 -41.53 8.42
C ILE A 787 1.73 -42.23 7.16
N GLN A 788 2.67 -42.61 6.29
CA GLN A 788 2.42 -43.71 5.37
C GLN A 788 2.22 -44.97 6.20
N TYR A 789 1.02 -45.53 6.17
CA TYR A 789 0.77 -46.82 6.79
C TYR A 789 1.42 -47.89 5.92
N VAL A 790 2.41 -48.56 6.49
CA VAL A 790 2.98 -49.77 5.93
C VAL A 790 2.48 -50.90 6.78
N GLU A 791 1.60 -51.73 6.21
CA GLU A 791 1.12 -52.95 6.85
C GLU A 791 2.33 -53.73 7.40
N PRO A 792 2.40 -53.99 8.72
CA PRO A 792 3.48 -54.78 9.29
C PRO A 792 3.27 -56.23 8.85
N ASN A 793 3.93 -56.59 7.75
CA ASN A 793 3.93 -57.92 7.17
C ASN A 793 5.33 -58.57 7.25
N PHE A 794 5.42 -59.86 6.98
CA PHE A 794 6.62 -60.67 7.11
C PHE A 794 7.73 -60.17 6.20
N ALA A 795 7.40 -59.76 4.97
CA ALA A 795 8.37 -59.23 4.02
C ALA A 795 9.04 -57.95 4.55
N ASN A 796 8.26 -57.05 5.16
CA ASN A 796 8.77 -55.83 5.77
C ASN A 796 9.62 -56.16 7.01
N TRP A 797 9.16 -57.10 7.86
CA TRP A 797 9.89 -57.52 9.05
C TRP A 797 11.25 -58.15 8.72
N ILE A 798 11.30 -59.13 7.81
CA ILE A 798 12.54 -59.86 7.51
C ILE A 798 13.59 -58.95 6.86
N SER A 799 13.17 -57.89 6.15
CA SER A 799 14.07 -56.89 5.57
C SER A 799 14.90 -56.12 6.60
N GLY A 800 14.45 -56.08 7.86
CA GLY A 800 15.15 -55.46 8.98
C GLY A 800 16.37 -56.24 9.48
N PHE A 801 16.59 -57.46 9.01
CA PHE A 801 17.65 -58.35 9.49
C PHE A 801 18.71 -58.56 8.41
N PRO A 802 19.73 -57.68 8.31
CA PRO A 802 20.77 -57.82 7.29
C PRO A 802 21.61 -59.11 7.44
N GLY A 803 21.56 -59.75 8.61
CA GLY A 803 22.26 -61.00 8.92
C GLY A 803 21.77 -62.22 8.13
N VAL A 804 20.52 -62.21 7.63
CA VAL A 804 19.93 -63.36 6.91
C VAL A 804 20.40 -63.45 5.45
N GLY A 805 21.04 -62.40 4.93
CA GLY A 805 21.53 -62.37 3.54
C GLY A 805 20.41 -62.57 2.52
N SER A 806 20.52 -63.59 1.66
CA SER A 806 19.51 -63.93 0.65
C SER A 806 18.42 -64.89 1.15
N LEU A 807 18.52 -65.38 2.39
CA LEU A 807 17.62 -66.38 2.97
C LEU A 807 16.44 -65.68 3.67
N THR A 808 15.66 -64.92 2.90
CA THR A 808 14.56 -64.08 3.40
C THR A 808 13.18 -64.75 3.28
N GLY A 809 13.11 -65.99 2.79
CA GLY A 809 11.86 -66.72 2.60
C GLY A 809 11.21 -67.12 3.93
N PHE A 810 9.89 -67.26 3.95
CA PHE A 810 9.11 -67.64 5.14
C PHE A 810 9.55 -68.98 5.76
N HIS A 811 10.02 -69.91 4.93
CA HIS A 811 10.49 -71.23 5.31
C HIS A 811 12.02 -71.36 5.35
N ASP A 812 12.75 -70.28 5.06
CA ASP A 812 14.21 -70.29 5.17
C ASP A 812 14.62 -70.31 6.65
N ASP A 813 15.79 -70.87 6.93
CA ASP A 813 16.41 -70.97 8.24
C ASP A 813 17.85 -70.47 8.06
N ALA A 814 18.07 -69.18 8.32
CA ALA A 814 19.29 -68.51 7.90
C ALA A 814 20.49 -68.80 8.82
N ASP A 815 20.23 -69.16 10.08
CA ASP A 815 21.25 -69.46 11.08
C ASP A 815 21.45 -70.98 11.33
N GLY A 816 20.56 -71.82 10.79
CA GLY A 816 20.61 -73.27 10.83
C GLY A 816 20.21 -73.86 12.19
N ASP A 817 19.44 -73.13 13.00
CA ASP A 817 18.98 -73.59 14.31
C ASP A 817 17.74 -74.52 14.25
N GLY A 818 17.15 -74.65 13.06
CA GLY A 818 15.96 -75.46 12.80
C GLY A 818 14.63 -74.70 12.95
N ASN A 819 14.66 -73.42 13.28
CA ASN A 819 13.51 -72.51 13.27
C ASN A 819 13.50 -71.75 11.94
N ALA A 820 12.40 -71.86 11.19
CA ALA A 820 12.25 -71.06 9.99
C ALA A 820 11.88 -69.61 10.33
N ASN A 821 12.28 -68.66 9.48
CA ASN A 821 12.05 -67.21 9.65
C ASN A 821 10.60 -66.86 10.05
N GLY A 822 9.60 -67.54 9.49
CA GLY A 822 8.19 -67.33 9.86
C GLY A 822 7.87 -67.71 11.31
N LEU A 823 8.45 -68.82 11.77
CA LEU A 823 8.36 -69.25 13.18
C LEU A 823 9.13 -68.30 14.09
N GLU A 824 10.27 -67.79 13.63
CA GLU A 824 11.08 -66.82 14.36
C GLU A 824 10.40 -65.47 14.53
N ASN A 825 9.65 -64.99 13.53
CA ASN A 825 8.79 -63.82 13.70
C ASN A 825 7.79 -64.03 14.84
N PHE A 826 7.15 -65.20 14.87
CA PHE A 826 6.18 -65.53 15.91
C PHE A 826 6.85 -65.69 17.29
N PHE A 827 8.07 -66.23 17.34
CA PHE A 827 8.86 -66.32 18.57
C PHE A 827 9.46 -64.98 19.01
N GLY A 828 9.63 -64.03 18.08
CA GLY A 828 10.30 -62.75 18.32
C GLY A 828 11.80 -62.89 18.41
N THR A 829 12.36 -63.91 17.75
CA THR A 829 13.82 -64.17 17.68
C THR A 829 14.44 -63.49 16.47
N ASP A 830 15.75 -63.27 16.51
CA ASP A 830 16.51 -62.71 15.40
C ASP A 830 16.86 -63.84 14.41
N PRO A 831 16.35 -63.83 13.17
CA PRO A 831 16.56 -64.90 12.20
C PRO A 831 18.00 -65.08 11.73
N GLY A 832 18.90 -64.16 12.08
CA GLY A 832 20.34 -64.32 11.86
C GLY A 832 21.10 -64.91 13.05
N ALA A 833 20.43 -65.30 14.14
CA ALA A 833 21.09 -65.65 15.40
C ALA A 833 20.46 -66.85 16.14
N PHE A 834 21.26 -67.92 16.25
CA PHE A 834 20.83 -69.20 16.82
C PHE A 834 20.01 -69.06 18.10
N THR A 835 18.81 -69.65 18.10
CA THR A 835 17.98 -69.81 19.28
C THR A 835 17.50 -71.25 19.46
N PRO A 836 17.39 -71.74 20.71
CA PRO A 836 16.87 -73.10 20.93
C PRO A 836 15.38 -73.25 20.58
N GLY A 837 14.65 -72.15 20.32
CA GLY A 837 13.21 -72.13 20.05
C GLY A 837 12.39 -72.79 21.17
N ILE A 838 12.19 -74.09 21.07
CA ILE A 838 11.42 -74.90 22.04
C ILE A 838 12.35 -75.50 23.09
N ILE A 839 12.04 -75.24 24.36
CA ILE A 839 12.69 -75.84 25.52
C ILE A 839 11.74 -76.84 26.17
N LEU A 840 12.13 -78.11 26.22
CA LEU A 840 11.33 -79.18 26.80
C LEU A 840 11.34 -79.14 28.33
N GLY A 841 10.17 -79.29 28.96
CA GLY A 841 10.00 -79.44 30.40
C GLY A 841 10.09 -80.91 30.86
N THR A 842 9.66 -81.17 32.11
CA THR A 842 9.68 -82.53 32.68
C THR A 842 8.32 -83.22 32.47
N PRO A 843 8.28 -84.46 31.92
CA PRO A 843 7.02 -85.23 31.79
C PRO A 843 6.52 -85.75 33.15
N GLY A 844 5.19 -85.77 33.35
CA GLY A 844 4.60 -86.33 34.57
C GLY A 844 3.07 -86.49 34.50
N GLY A 845 2.54 -87.59 35.05
CA GLY A 845 1.11 -87.73 35.36
C GLY A 845 0.12 -87.67 34.18
N GLY A 846 0.54 -88.08 32.98
CA GLY A 846 -0.30 -87.99 31.77
C GLY A 846 -0.24 -86.63 31.07
N SER A 847 0.65 -85.72 31.50
CA SER A 847 0.93 -84.48 30.79
C SER A 847 2.43 -84.22 30.64
N PHE A 848 2.74 -83.31 29.72
CA PHE A 848 4.08 -82.85 29.43
C PHE A 848 4.02 -81.34 29.16
N SER A 849 5.04 -80.57 29.55
CA SER A 849 5.10 -79.13 29.29
C SER A 849 6.36 -78.77 28.52
N PHE A 850 6.28 -77.72 27.71
CA PHE A 850 7.42 -77.09 27.04
C PHE A 850 7.23 -75.58 27.02
N THR A 851 8.31 -74.84 26.79
CA THR A 851 8.29 -73.38 26.67
C THR A 851 8.90 -72.94 25.35
N HIS A 852 8.42 -71.85 24.77
CA HIS A 852 9.09 -71.17 23.66
C HIS A 852 9.02 -69.64 23.81
N PRO A 853 9.94 -68.86 23.20
CA PRO A 853 9.81 -67.41 23.11
C PRO A 853 8.51 -67.00 22.41
N GLN A 854 8.00 -65.83 22.74
CA GLN A 854 6.77 -65.32 22.14
C GLN A 854 6.92 -63.84 21.80
N ASN A 855 6.72 -63.52 20.52
CA ASN A 855 6.52 -62.15 20.08
C ASN A 855 5.15 -61.66 20.55
N PRO A 856 5.06 -60.56 21.32
CA PRO A 856 3.78 -59.98 21.72
C PRO A 856 3.00 -59.38 20.55
N SER A 857 3.68 -59.05 19.45
CA SER A 857 3.09 -58.45 18.25
C SER A 857 3.67 -59.11 16.97
N PRO A 858 3.29 -60.37 16.66
CA PRO A 858 3.59 -60.96 15.36
C PRO A 858 3.03 -60.08 14.24
N VAL A 859 3.69 -60.09 13.08
CA VAL A 859 3.20 -59.35 11.90
C VAL A 859 1.82 -59.83 11.48
N SER A 860 1.01 -58.95 10.90
CA SER A 860 -0.41 -59.20 10.63
C SER A 860 -0.63 -60.34 9.63
N ASP A 861 0.38 -60.66 8.83
CA ASP A 861 0.36 -61.72 7.83
C ASP A 861 0.88 -63.07 8.36
N ILE A 862 0.89 -63.31 9.67
CA ILE A 862 1.23 -64.61 10.27
C ILE A 862 0.09 -65.15 11.14
N THR A 863 -0.29 -66.41 10.94
CA THR A 863 -1.35 -67.06 11.71
C THR A 863 -0.93 -67.30 13.16
N ALA A 864 -1.91 -67.47 14.04
CA ALA A 864 -1.69 -68.04 15.37
C ALA A 864 -0.97 -69.41 15.29
N PRO A 865 -0.22 -69.81 16.34
CA PRO A 865 0.55 -71.05 16.32
C PRO A 865 -0.38 -72.26 16.35
N ALA A 866 -0.12 -73.22 15.45
CA ALA A 866 -0.74 -74.53 15.44
C ALA A 866 0.17 -75.52 16.18
N TYR A 867 -0.34 -76.09 17.27
CA TYR A 867 0.30 -77.20 17.96
C TYR A 867 -0.18 -78.53 17.39
N SER A 868 0.77 -79.42 17.13
CA SER A 868 0.47 -80.77 16.63
C SER A 868 1.35 -81.79 17.31
N TRP A 869 0.86 -83.02 17.39
CA TRP A 869 1.51 -84.10 18.11
C TRP A 869 1.66 -85.37 17.27
N SER A 870 2.67 -86.17 17.56
CA SER A 870 2.92 -87.46 16.92
C SER A 870 3.51 -88.46 17.90
N LYS A 871 3.24 -89.76 17.71
CA LYS A 871 3.94 -90.83 18.42
C LYS A 871 5.18 -91.33 17.67
N ASN A 872 5.31 -91.01 16.37
CA ASN A 872 6.24 -91.69 15.46
C ASN A 872 6.96 -90.76 14.47
N LEU A 873 6.77 -89.44 14.55
CA LEU A 873 7.30 -88.41 13.63
C LEU A 873 6.81 -88.49 12.18
N ALA A 874 6.02 -89.50 11.80
CA ALA A 874 5.50 -89.67 10.45
C ALA A 874 4.08 -89.12 10.31
N THR A 875 3.24 -89.32 11.32
CA THR A 875 1.85 -88.88 11.31
C THR A 875 1.63 -87.89 12.43
N PHE A 876 1.31 -86.64 12.08
CA PHE A 876 0.97 -85.59 13.03
C PHE A 876 -0.54 -85.43 13.11
N HIS A 877 -1.02 -85.25 14.33
CA HIS A 877 -2.40 -84.99 14.69
C HIS A 877 -2.50 -83.56 15.22
N ALA A 878 -3.59 -82.86 14.91
CA ALA A 878 -3.84 -81.53 15.43
C ALA A 878 -4.14 -81.58 16.95
N ASP A 879 -4.07 -80.41 17.59
CA ASP A 879 -4.57 -80.21 18.95
C ASP A 879 -6.00 -80.77 19.14
N GLY A 880 -6.21 -81.54 20.21
CA GLY A 880 -7.47 -82.20 20.55
C GLY A 880 -7.87 -83.36 19.62
N ALA A 881 -7.11 -83.64 18.56
CA ALA A 881 -7.39 -84.78 17.69
C ALA A 881 -7.07 -86.10 18.39
N THR A 882 -7.84 -87.14 18.06
CA THR A 882 -7.64 -88.51 18.56
C THR A 882 -7.11 -89.39 17.43
N ASP A 883 -6.06 -90.16 17.70
CA ASP A 883 -5.52 -91.09 16.71
C ASP A 883 -6.35 -92.39 16.62
N GLY A 884 -6.00 -93.25 15.65
CA GLY A 884 -6.70 -94.52 15.44
C GLY A 884 -6.55 -95.53 16.59
N GLU A 885 -5.67 -95.28 17.56
CA GLU A 885 -5.44 -96.11 18.75
C GLU A 885 -6.11 -95.55 20.02
N GLY A 886 -6.83 -94.42 19.89
CA GLY A 886 -7.57 -93.80 20.98
C GLY A 886 -6.74 -92.92 21.91
N THR A 887 -5.56 -92.44 21.48
CA THR A 887 -4.81 -91.40 22.19
C THR A 887 -5.25 -90.02 21.71
N THR A 888 -5.52 -89.11 22.65
CA THR A 888 -5.84 -87.70 22.39
C THR A 888 -4.83 -86.83 23.11
N VAL A 889 -4.39 -85.73 22.48
CA VAL A 889 -3.51 -84.75 23.11
C VAL A 889 -4.07 -83.35 22.95
N ASP A 890 -4.33 -82.70 24.08
CA ASP A 890 -4.82 -81.32 24.16
C ASP A 890 -3.71 -80.38 24.60
N PHE A 891 -3.50 -79.28 23.89
CA PHE A 891 -2.51 -78.25 24.20
C PHE A 891 -3.18 -77.06 24.91
N SER A 892 -2.57 -76.60 25.99
CA SER A 892 -3.00 -75.42 26.74
C SER A 892 -1.84 -74.41 26.84
N PRO A 893 -1.74 -73.47 25.88
CA PRO A 893 -0.72 -72.42 25.92
C PRO A 893 -1.07 -71.33 26.94
N LEU A 894 -0.06 -70.87 27.70
CA LEU A 894 -0.15 -69.74 28.62
C LEU A 894 1.00 -68.77 28.33
N ALA A 895 0.64 -67.60 27.78
CA ALA A 895 1.56 -66.52 27.45
C ALA A 895 1.91 -65.66 28.69
N GLY A 896 3.19 -65.32 28.89
CA GLY A 896 3.61 -64.38 29.93
C GLY A 896 5.12 -64.06 29.92
N GLY A 897 5.48 -62.77 29.98
CA GLY A 897 6.88 -62.34 30.15
C GLY A 897 7.80 -62.65 28.97
N GLY A 898 7.29 -62.60 27.72
CA GLY A 898 8.08 -62.88 26.50
C GLY A 898 8.29 -64.36 26.19
N THR A 899 7.64 -65.25 26.95
CA THR A 899 7.63 -66.71 26.72
C THR A 899 6.22 -67.25 26.84
N ALA A 900 5.94 -68.35 26.12
CA ALA A 900 4.73 -69.14 26.26
C ALA A 900 5.08 -70.48 26.91
N THR A 901 4.35 -70.85 27.96
CA THR A 901 4.40 -72.21 28.53
C THR A 901 3.21 -72.99 27.99
N VAL A 902 3.46 -74.13 27.36
CA VAL A 902 2.42 -74.96 26.75
C VAL A 902 2.36 -76.30 27.48
N THR A 903 1.18 -76.65 27.99
CA THR A 903 0.94 -77.97 28.60
C THR A 903 0.21 -78.86 27.61
N ALA A 904 0.83 -79.97 27.21
CA ALA A 904 0.22 -81.05 26.45
C ALA A 904 -0.35 -82.10 27.41
N THR A 905 -1.66 -82.29 27.40
CA THR A 905 -2.37 -83.27 28.24
C THR A 905 -2.77 -84.47 27.40
N VAL A 906 -2.32 -85.66 27.80
CA VAL A 906 -2.62 -86.92 27.11
C VAL A 906 -3.82 -87.58 27.79
N SER A 907 -4.84 -87.91 27.01
CA SER A 907 -6.01 -88.68 27.46
C SER A 907 -6.28 -89.89 26.57
N GLY A 908 -7.08 -90.83 27.07
CA GLY A 908 -7.34 -92.11 26.39
C GLY A 908 -6.19 -93.12 26.55
N THR A 909 -5.72 -93.69 25.44
CA THR A 909 -4.64 -94.70 25.46
C THR A 909 -3.29 -94.04 25.78
N PRO A 910 -2.54 -94.50 26.81
CA PRO A 910 -1.21 -93.96 27.13
C PRO A 910 -0.19 -94.19 26.01
N THR A 911 0.82 -93.31 25.94
CA THR A 911 1.95 -93.45 25.00
C THR A 911 3.29 -93.25 25.71
N ASP A 912 4.29 -94.04 25.32
CA ASP A 912 5.66 -93.96 25.84
C ASP A 912 6.47 -92.84 25.17
N LYS A 913 6.01 -92.35 24.02
CA LYS A 913 6.67 -91.31 23.22
C LYS A 913 5.67 -90.30 22.70
N LEU A 914 6.05 -89.03 22.75
CA LEU A 914 5.29 -87.93 22.18
C LEU A 914 6.26 -86.93 21.57
N PHE A 915 6.01 -86.57 20.32
CA PHE A 915 6.73 -85.54 19.58
C PHE A 915 5.78 -84.38 19.34
N ILE A 916 6.26 -83.17 19.58
CA ILE A 916 5.49 -81.94 19.38
C ILE A 916 6.06 -81.18 18.19
N ARG A 917 5.18 -80.56 17.43
CA ARG A 917 5.54 -79.58 16.41
C ARG A 917 4.69 -78.34 16.60
N VAL A 918 5.35 -77.19 16.61
CA VAL A 918 4.74 -75.86 16.52
C VAL A 918 4.90 -75.40 15.08
N GLY A 919 3.83 -74.87 14.49
CA GLY A 919 3.88 -74.29 13.15
C GLY A 919 3.05 -73.03 13.06
N VAL A 920 3.45 -72.12 12.21
CA VAL A 920 2.68 -70.93 11.82
C VAL A 920 2.55 -70.93 10.29
N GLY A 921 1.48 -70.33 9.79
CA GLY A 921 1.30 -70.06 8.37
C GLY A 921 1.47 -68.57 8.07
N GLN A 922 1.84 -68.25 6.85
CA GLN A 922 1.76 -66.88 6.35
C GLN A 922 0.37 -66.65 5.73
N ILE A 923 -0.34 -65.62 6.17
CA ILE A 923 -1.57 -65.13 5.58
C ILE A 923 -1.17 -64.25 4.39
N VAL A 924 -1.29 -64.74 3.17
CA VAL A 924 -1.02 -63.88 2.00
C VAL A 924 -2.20 -62.92 1.83
N PHE A 925 -2.01 -61.65 2.17
CA PHE A 925 -3.01 -60.62 1.91
C PHE A 925 -3.06 -60.34 0.40
N ASN A 926 -4.22 -60.51 -0.22
CA ASN A 926 -4.46 -60.09 -1.60
C ASN A 926 -4.73 -58.57 -1.60
N PRO A 927 -3.85 -57.73 -2.17
CA PRO A 927 -4.13 -56.31 -2.33
C PRO A 927 -5.40 -56.14 -3.17
N ILE A 928 -6.43 -55.53 -2.58
CA ILE A 928 -7.65 -55.14 -3.29
C ILE A 928 -7.38 -53.74 -3.87
N LEU A 929 -7.30 -53.65 -5.19
CA LEU A 929 -7.05 -52.41 -5.93
C LEU A 929 -8.34 -51.64 -6.25
N LEU A 930 -9.46 -52.36 -6.33
CA LEU A 930 -10.80 -51.83 -6.51
C LEU A 930 -11.79 -52.78 -5.82
N ASP A 931 -12.75 -52.24 -5.08
CA ASP A 931 -13.91 -52.96 -4.53
C ASP A 931 -15.10 -52.01 -4.60
N GLU A 932 -15.97 -52.21 -5.58
CA GLU A 932 -17.08 -51.33 -5.88
C GLU A 932 -18.36 -52.15 -6.07
N ASN A 933 -19.32 -51.95 -5.19
CA ASN A 933 -20.65 -52.56 -5.21
C ASN A 933 -21.77 -51.58 -5.55
N PHE A 934 -21.45 -50.30 -5.82
CA PHE A 934 -22.39 -49.23 -6.20
C PHE A 934 -23.48 -48.87 -5.19
N ASP A 935 -23.47 -49.47 -3.99
CA ASP A 935 -24.55 -49.36 -3.01
C ASP A 935 -24.61 -48.01 -2.29
N ALA A 936 -23.46 -47.35 -2.12
CA ALA A 936 -23.36 -46.11 -1.36
C ALA A 936 -23.86 -44.87 -2.12
N ASP A 937 -24.01 -44.96 -3.45
CA ASP A 937 -24.19 -43.82 -4.32
C ASP A 937 -25.52 -43.81 -5.06
N THR A 938 -26.07 -42.62 -5.33
CA THR A 938 -27.24 -42.41 -6.19
C THR A 938 -26.86 -42.01 -7.62
N ALA A 939 -25.56 -42.03 -7.92
CA ALA A 939 -24.95 -41.66 -9.19
C ALA A 939 -23.64 -42.44 -9.36
N LEU A 940 -22.94 -42.28 -10.50
CA LEU A 940 -21.63 -42.92 -10.68
C LEU A 940 -20.65 -42.48 -9.56
N PRO A 941 -19.96 -43.42 -8.89
CA PRO A 941 -19.01 -43.11 -7.83
C PRO A 941 -17.83 -42.26 -8.33
N ALA A 942 -17.13 -41.60 -7.41
CA ALA A 942 -16.02 -40.71 -7.75
C ALA A 942 -14.95 -41.43 -8.60
N GLY A 943 -14.58 -40.83 -9.73
CA GLY A 943 -13.56 -41.35 -10.65
C GLY A 943 -14.07 -42.36 -11.69
N TRP A 944 -15.29 -42.88 -11.53
CA TRP A 944 -15.97 -43.60 -12.62
C TRP A 944 -16.48 -42.60 -13.66
N VAL A 945 -16.27 -42.90 -14.94
CA VAL A 945 -16.66 -42.01 -16.03
C VAL A 945 -17.38 -42.77 -17.12
N SER A 946 -18.50 -42.21 -17.59
CA SER A 946 -19.18 -42.66 -18.80
C SER A 946 -18.98 -41.67 -19.95
N ASN A 947 -19.13 -42.12 -21.20
CA ASN A 947 -19.08 -41.23 -22.38
C ASN A 947 -20.40 -40.46 -22.62
N GLY A 948 -21.27 -40.39 -21.61
CA GLY A 948 -22.57 -39.73 -21.65
C GLY A 948 -23.66 -40.57 -22.31
N PRO A 949 -24.90 -40.05 -22.39
CA PRO A 949 -25.98 -40.75 -23.07
C PRO A 949 -25.72 -40.79 -24.58
N VAL A 950 -25.70 -41.99 -25.16
CA VAL A 950 -25.55 -42.20 -26.60
C VAL A 950 -26.84 -42.80 -27.14
N ALA A 951 -27.42 -42.15 -28.14
CA ALA A 951 -28.71 -42.52 -28.75
C ALA A 951 -29.91 -42.63 -27.77
N GLY A 952 -29.77 -42.18 -26.53
CA GLY A 952 -30.78 -42.32 -25.46
C GLY A 952 -30.51 -43.44 -24.46
N THR A 953 -29.37 -44.13 -24.59
CA THR A 953 -28.85 -45.08 -23.58
C THR A 953 -27.78 -44.44 -22.73
N ASN A 954 -27.86 -44.60 -21.41
CA ASN A 954 -26.93 -44.09 -20.42
C ASN A 954 -26.56 -45.17 -19.39
N TRP A 955 -25.36 -45.07 -18.80
CA TRP A 955 -25.03 -45.80 -17.58
C TRP A 955 -25.61 -45.07 -16.37
N GLU A 956 -26.42 -45.78 -15.58
CA GLU A 956 -27.12 -45.24 -14.42
C GLU A 956 -26.87 -46.13 -13.21
N VAL A 957 -26.68 -45.53 -12.04
CA VAL A 957 -26.63 -46.24 -10.76
C VAL A 957 -28.01 -46.19 -10.12
N GLY A 958 -28.48 -47.33 -9.62
CA GLY A 958 -29.74 -47.39 -8.89
C GLY A 958 -30.25 -48.80 -8.67
N ASN A 959 -31.41 -48.89 -8.00
CA ASN A 959 -32.05 -50.16 -7.73
C ASN A 959 -32.93 -50.60 -8.92
N PRO A 960 -32.65 -51.74 -9.58
CA PRO A 960 -33.42 -52.20 -10.72
C PRO A 960 -34.83 -52.73 -10.35
N THR A 961 -35.13 -52.97 -9.06
CA THR A 961 -36.47 -53.44 -8.62
C THR A 961 -37.59 -52.41 -8.78
N GLY A 962 -37.27 -51.14 -9.09
CA GLY A 962 -38.24 -50.06 -9.29
C GLY A 962 -38.62 -49.76 -10.74
N GLY A 963 -37.96 -50.36 -11.73
CA GLY A 963 -38.04 -49.93 -13.14
C GLY A 963 -38.16 -51.09 -14.13
N TYR A 964 -39.37 -51.27 -14.66
CA TYR A 964 -39.70 -52.00 -15.91
C TYR A 964 -39.34 -53.50 -15.98
N ALA A 965 -40.06 -54.24 -16.85
CA ALA A 965 -40.05 -55.72 -16.85
C ALA A 965 -38.82 -56.37 -17.51
N THR A 966 -37.90 -55.56 -18.03
CA THR A 966 -36.82 -55.94 -18.95
C THR A 966 -35.43 -55.97 -18.28
N GLY A 967 -35.27 -55.44 -17.07
CA GLY A 967 -34.02 -55.51 -16.29
C GLY A 967 -34.01 -56.66 -15.25
N PRO A 968 -32.99 -56.73 -14.37
CA PRO A 968 -32.92 -57.73 -13.30
C PRO A 968 -34.04 -57.53 -12.27
N VAL A 969 -35.16 -58.24 -12.46
CA VAL A 969 -36.37 -58.16 -11.64
C VAL A 969 -36.17 -58.55 -10.16
N GLY A 970 -35.09 -59.27 -9.85
CA GLY A 970 -34.71 -59.67 -8.49
C GLY A 970 -33.96 -58.59 -7.69
N GLY A 971 -33.57 -57.48 -8.34
CA GLY A 971 -32.72 -56.45 -7.74
C GLY A 971 -31.28 -56.50 -8.23
N ALA A 972 -30.46 -55.63 -7.65
CA ALA A 972 -29.01 -55.69 -7.77
C ALA A 972 -28.46 -57.04 -7.24
N ASN A 973 -27.23 -57.40 -7.61
CA ASN A 973 -26.63 -58.65 -7.16
C ASN A 973 -26.35 -58.61 -5.65
N SER A 974 -25.86 -57.45 -5.19
CA SER A 974 -25.81 -57.04 -3.79
C SER A 974 -26.84 -55.93 -3.51
N PRO A 975 -27.53 -55.92 -2.36
CA PRO A 975 -28.38 -54.77 -1.98
C PRO A 975 -27.53 -53.54 -1.64
N ASP A 976 -27.89 -52.33 -2.04
CA ASP A 976 -29.17 -51.86 -2.58
C ASP A 976 -29.17 -51.45 -4.08
N HIS A 977 -28.01 -51.22 -4.71
CA HIS A 977 -27.89 -50.65 -6.06
C HIS A 977 -26.91 -51.40 -6.96
N CYS A 978 -27.05 -51.24 -8.27
CA CYS A 978 -26.04 -51.63 -9.25
C CYS A 978 -25.90 -50.54 -10.32
N VAL A 979 -24.97 -50.71 -11.26
CA VAL A 979 -24.86 -49.84 -12.44
C VAL A 979 -25.34 -50.55 -13.70
N GLY A 980 -26.14 -49.88 -14.52
CA GLY A 980 -26.76 -50.51 -15.69
C GLY A 980 -27.17 -49.55 -16.79
N THR A 981 -27.43 -50.09 -17.97
CA THR A 981 -27.97 -49.33 -19.10
C THR A 981 -29.43 -48.96 -18.82
N ASN A 982 -29.70 -47.66 -18.64
CA ASN A 982 -31.04 -47.09 -18.46
C ASN A 982 -31.87 -47.71 -17.31
N ILE A 983 -31.34 -47.77 -16.09
CA ILE A 983 -32.07 -48.30 -14.91
C ILE A 983 -33.40 -47.55 -14.66
N SER A 984 -33.36 -46.22 -14.75
CA SER A 984 -34.47 -45.33 -14.41
C SER A 984 -35.05 -44.58 -15.61
N SER A 985 -34.30 -44.53 -16.72
CA SER A 985 -34.68 -43.84 -17.94
C SER A 985 -35.21 -44.79 -19.03
N ASN A 986 -35.85 -44.21 -20.05
CA ASN A 986 -36.30 -44.90 -21.27
C ASN A 986 -37.03 -46.24 -21.08
N GLY A 987 -37.81 -46.41 -20.01
CA GLY A 987 -38.55 -47.65 -19.83
C GLY A 987 -37.70 -48.85 -19.41
N GLY A 988 -36.49 -48.66 -18.88
CA GLY A 988 -35.60 -49.77 -18.52
C GLY A 988 -34.88 -50.38 -19.72
N GLU A 989 -35.11 -49.85 -20.92
CA GLU A 989 -34.57 -50.40 -22.16
C GLU A 989 -33.46 -49.51 -22.72
N TYR A 990 -32.42 -50.12 -23.29
CA TYR A 990 -31.48 -49.40 -24.14
C TYR A 990 -32.14 -48.95 -25.44
N THR A 991 -31.42 -48.15 -26.22
CA THR A 991 -31.85 -47.63 -27.52
C THR A 991 -31.00 -48.19 -28.63
N SER A 992 -31.56 -48.26 -29.84
CA SER A 992 -30.84 -48.74 -31.02
C SER A 992 -29.65 -47.84 -31.40
N SER A 993 -28.64 -48.44 -32.04
CA SER A 993 -27.41 -47.80 -32.52
C SER A 993 -26.61 -47.11 -31.43
N THR A 994 -26.59 -47.69 -30.23
CA THR A 994 -25.84 -47.15 -29.10
C THR A 994 -24.42 -47.68 -29.06
N ASP A 995 -23.51 -46.89 -28.50
CA ASP A 995 -22.11 -47.24 -28.28
C ASP A 995 -21.59 -46.47 -27.06
N ILE A 996 -21.74 -47.10 -25.90
CA ILE A 996 -21.59 -46.45 -24.60
C ILE A 996 -20.56 -47.19 -23.76
N THR A 997 -19.76 -46.45 -23.02
CA THR A 997 -18.68 -46.97 -22.18
C THR A 997 -18.81 -46.46 -20.75
N LEU A 998 -18.50 -47.30 -19.79
CA LEU A 998 -18.26 -47.00 -18.38
C LEU A 998 -16.83 -47.40 -18.05
N LYS A 999 -16.04 -46.48 -17.51
CA LYS A 999 -14.65 -46.70 -17.14
C LYS A 999 -14.46 -46.52 -15.65
N SER A 1000 -13.66 -47.39 -15.04
CA SER A 1000 -13.22 -47.27 -13.65
C SER A 1000 -12.28 -46.06 -13.46
N PRO A 1001 -12.00 -45.67 -12.20
CA PRO A 1001 -10.83 -44.89 -11.85
C PRO A 1001 -9.52 -45.53 -12.36
N ILE A 1002 -8.43 -44.74 -12.34
CA ILE A 1002 -7.09 -45.26 -12.65
C ILE A 1002 -6.64 -46.20 -11.53
N LEU A 1003 -6.21 -47.41 -11.89
CA LEU A 1003 -5.66 -48.41 -10.97
C LEU A 1003 -4.18 -48.62 -11.29
N THR A 1004 -3.30 -48.45 -10.30
CA THR A 1004 -1.85 -48.69 -10.48
C THR A 1004 -1.51 -50.12 -10.12
N ILE A 1005 -1.02 -50.91 -11.09
CA ILE A 1005 -0.55 -52.28 -10.84
C ILE A 1005 0.93 -52.24 -10.44
N PRO A 1006 1.34 -52.80 -9.29
CA PRO A 1006 2.73 -52.89 -8.89
C PRO A 1006 3.61 -53.60 -9.94
N GLY A 1007 4.85 -53.14 -10.07
CA GLY A 1007 5.84 -53.78 -10.93
C GLY A 1007 6.08 -55.22 -10.49
N GLY A 1008 5.97 -56.18 -11.42
CA GLY A 1008 6.17 -57.60 -11.09
C GLY A 1008 4.90 -58.35 -10.67
N SER A 1009 3.72 -57.72 -10.67
CA SER A 1009 2.45 -58.37 -10.28
C SER A 1009 1.46 -58.60 -11.44
N PRO A 1010 0.78 -59.76 -11.52
CA PRO A 1010 -0.47 -59.91 -12.29
C PRO A 1010 -1.65 -59.20 -11.59
N ALA A 1011 -2.83 -59.20 -12.20
CA ALA A 1011 -4.08 -58.76 -11.56
C ALA A 1011 -5.26 -59.65 -12.01
N THR A 1012 -6.33 -59.69 -11.21
CA THR A 1012 -7.58 -60.40 -11.52
C THR A 1012 -8.75 -59.46 -11.29
N LEU A 1013 -9.63 -59.33 -12.27
CA LEU A 1013 -10.91 -58.65 -12.16
C LEU A 1013 -12.02 -59.68 -11.93
N THR A 1014 -12.82 -59.49 -10.89
CA THR A 1014 -14.09 -60.19 -10.69
C THR A 1014 -15.23 -59.19 -10.66
N PHE A 1015 -16.37 -59.54 -11.23
CA PHE A 1015 -17.58 -58.71 -11.19
C PHE A 1015 -18.81 -59.58 -11.41
N ALA A 1016 -19.95 -59.17 -10.87
CA ALA A 1016 -21.25 -59.70 -11.25
C ALA A 1016 -21.77 -58.95 -12.48
N GLN A 1017 -22.41 -59.68 -13.39
CA GLN A 1017 -23.10 -59.08 -14.53
C GLN A 1017 -24.48 -59.68 -14.75
N PHE A 1018 -25.38 -58.87 -15.27
CA PHE A 1018 -26.65 -59.30 -15.86
C PHE A 1018 -26.71 -58.76 -17.30
N VAL A 1019 -27.14 -59.61 -18.23
CA VAL A 1019 -27.13 -59.30 -19.67
C VAL A 1019 -28.45 -59.71 -20.28
N ASP A 1020 -29.17 -58.73 -20.84
CA ASP A 1020 -30.39 -58.94 -21.60
C ASP A 1020 -30.34 -58.13 -22.89
N THR A 1021 -30.00 -58.78 -23.99
CA THR A 1021 -29.72 -58.13 -25.29
C THR A 1021 -30.33 -58.93 -26.42
N ASP A 1022 -30.45 -58.32 -27.61
CA ASP A 1022 -30.75 -59.08 -28.83
C ASP A 1022 -29.59 -60.03 -29.14
N LEU A 1023 -29.91 -61.27 -29.52
CA LEU A 1023 -28.95 -62.36 -29.79
C LEU A 1023 -28.14 -62.14 -31.07
N THR A 1024 -28.36 -61.05 -31.79
CA THR A 1024 -27.72 -60.76 -33.05
C THR A 1024 -27.61 -59.26 -33.24
N GLY A 1025 -26.40 -58.72 -33.09
CA GLY A 1025 -26.11 -57.30 -33.36
C GLY A 1025 -25.77 -56.48 -32.11
N ASP A 1026 -26.21 -56.94 -30.93
CA ASP A 1026 -25.99 -56.27 -29.66
C ASP A 1026 -24.95 -57.00 -28.82
N PHE A 1027 -23.96 -56.27 -28.31
CA PHE A 1027 -22.83 -56.87 -27.61
C PHE A 1027 -22.36 -55.99 -26.46
N ALA A 1028 -22.06 -56.64 -25.34
CA ALA A 1028 -21.24 -56.06 -24.29
C ALA A 1028 -19.78 -56.51 -24.41
N SER A 1029 -18.86 -55.73 -23.84
CA SER A 1029 -17.45 -56.11 -23.70
C SER A 1029 -16.84 -55.51 -22.45
N VAL A 1030 -15.84 -56.19 -21.92
CA VAL A 1030 -14.99 -55.73 -20.82
C VAL A 1030 -13.55 -55.63 -21.34
N ARG A 1031 -12.98 -54.43 -21.32
CA ARG A 1031 -11.64 -54.17 -21.87
C ARG A 1031 -10.75 -53.57 -20.79
N ILE A 1032 -9.47 -53.96 -20.79
CA ILE A 1032 -8.46 -53.32 -19.94
C ILE A 1032 -7.71 -52.29 -20.76
N LEU A 1033 -7.71 -51.04 -20.30
CA LEU A 1033 -7.11 -49.92 -21.01
C LEU A 1033 -5.80 -49.51 -20.34
N ASP A 1034 -4.79 -49.19 -21.14
CA ASP A 1034 -3.54 -48.60 -20.69
C ASP A 1034 -3.75 -47.09 -20.47
N ALA A 1035 -3.92 -46.69 -19.21
CA ALA A 1035 -4.18 -45.30 -18.83
C ALA A 1035 -2.96 -44.39 -19.09
N ASP A 1036 -1.76 -44.97 -19.13
CA ASP A 1036 -0.52 -44.27 -19.47
C ASP A 1036 -0.39 -44.02 -20.98
N ASN A 1037 -1.19 -44.72 -21.80
CA ASN A 1037 -1.17 -44.63 -23.26
C ASN A 1037 -2.55 -44.26 -23.83
N ALA A 1038 -3.09 -43.13 -23.38
CA ALA A 1038 -4.32 -42.53 -23.90
C ALA A 1038 -5.51 -43.51 -23.95
N ASP A 1039 -5.64 -44.38 -22.93
CA ASP A 1039 -6.70 -45.39 -22.83
C ASP A 1039 -6.71 -46.41 -24.00
N ALA A 1040 -5.54 -46.70 -24.58
CA ALA A 1040 -5.42 -47.73 -25.61
C ALA A 1040 -5.73 -49.13 -25.00
N PRO A 1041 -6.60 -49.96 -25.61
CA PRO A 1041 -6.86 -51.32 -25.12
C PRO A 1041 -5.59 -52.17 -25.10
N ILE A 1042 -5.36 -52.86 -23.98
CA ILE A 1042 -4.25 -53.80 -23.84
C ILE A 1042 -4.58 -55.05 -24.65
N ALA A 1043 -3.75 -55.31 -25.67
CA ALA A 1043 -3.98 -56.39 -26.61
C ALA A 1043 -4.03 -57.76 -25.89
N GLY A 1044 -5.10 -58.52 -26.14
CA GLY A 1044 -5.29 -59.86 -25.59
C GLY A 1044 -5.81 -59.92 -24.16
N VAL A 1045 -6.14 -58.78 -23.52
CA VAL A 1045 -6.70 -58.74 -22.16
C VAL A 1045 -8.09 -58.09 -22.19
N GLY A 1046 -9.13 -58.91 -22.05
CA GLY A 1046 -10.53 -58.49 -22.04
C GLY A 1046 -11.49 -59.65 -22.33
N ILE A 1047 -12.78 -59.39 -22.10
CA ILE A 1047 -13.89 -60.26 -22.48
C ILE A 1047 -14.65 -59.54 -23.59
N LEU A 1048 -14.72 -60.13 -24.79
CA LEU A 1048 -15.35 -59.52 -25.95
C LEU A 1048 -16.62 -60.29 -26.34
N ASN A 1049 -17.54 -59.61 -27.02
CA ASN A 1049 -18.76 -60.19 -27.59
C ASN A 1049 -19.63 -60.92 -26.54
N ILE A 1050 -19.87 -60.27 -25.40
CA ILE A 1050 -20.78 -60.76 -24.37
C ILE A 1050 -22.22 -60.52 -24.88
N GLU A 1051 -22.91 -61.61 -25.22
CA GLU A 1051 -24.32 -61.60 -25.62
C GLU A 1051 -25.19 -62.15 -24.47
N GLY A 1052 -26.40 -61.60 -24.31
CA GLY A 1052 -27.46 -62.19 -23.46
C GLY A 1052 -28.08 -63.43 -24.13
N ASP A 1053 -29.09 -64.05 -23.49
CA ASP A 1053 -29.87 -65.14 -24.10
C ASP A 1053 -31.26 -64.70 -24.62
N GLY A 1054 -31.56 -63.39 -24.53
CA GLY A 1054 -32.86 -62.80 -24.86
C GLY A 1054 -33.99 -63.17 -23.90
N THR A 1055 -33.69 -63.77 -22.74
CA THR A 1055 -34.70 -64.23 -21.76
C THR A 1055 -34.54 -63.64 -20.34
N GLY A 1056 -33.67 -62.64 -20.15
CA GLY A 1056 -33.40 -62.04 -18.84
C GLY A 1056 -32.61 -62.96 -17.89
N ALA A 1057 -31.37 -63.31 -18.27
CA ALA A 1057 -30.50 -64.23 -17.54
C ALA A 1057 -30.17 -63.76 -16.11
N ALA A 1058 -30.16 -64.66 -15.12
CA ALA A 1058 -29.77 -64.32 -13.74
C ALA A 1058 -28.36 -63.71 -13.64
N TRP A 1059 -28.10 -62.95 -12.57
CA TRP A 1059 -26.76 -62.44 -12.26
C TRP A 1059 -25.72 -63.55 -12.31
N ALA A 1060 -24.63 -63.29 -13.03
CA ALA A 1060 -23.53 -64.22 -13.22
C ALA A 1060 -22.21 -63.56 -12.82
N GLN A 1061 -21.45 -64.23 -11.96
CA GLN A 1061 -20.10 -63.82 -11.62
C GLN A 1061 -19.14 -64.12 -12.77
N ARG A 1062 -18.30 -63.15 -13.11
CA ARG A 1062 -17.26 -63.23 -14.13
C ARG A 1062 -15.90 -62.97 -13.52
N THR A 1063 -14.89 -63.60 -14.11
CA THR A 1063 -13.48 -63.45 -13.74
C THR A 1063 -12.67 -63.22 -15.02
N LEU A 1064 -11.80 -62.21 -14.99
CA LEU A 1064 -10.83 -61.91 -16.04
C LEU A 1064 -9.43 -61.85 -15.45
N GLU A 1065 -8.56 -62.74 -15.91
CA GLU A 1065 -7.15 -62.74 -15.55
C GLU A 1065 -6.38 -61.70 -16.38
N MET A 1066 -5.54 -60.90 -15.72
CA MET A 1066 -4.66 -59.90 -16.32
C MET A 1066 -3.20 -60.32 -16.09
N PRO A 1067 -2.56 -60.94 -17.09
CA PRO A 1067 -1.26 -61.57 -16.89
C PRO A 1067 -0.14 -60.54 -16.72
N LEU A 1068 0.87 -60.91 -15.92
CA LEU A 1068 2.03 -60.10 -15.57
C LEU A 1068 2.71 -59.34 -16.73
N PRO A 1069 3.01 -59.95 -17.91
CA PRO A 1069 3.64 -59.20 -19.00
C PRO A 1069 2.74 -58.13 -19.62
N ALA A 1070 1.43 -58.17 -19.39
CA ALA A 1070 0.47 -57.24 -19.98
C ALA A 1070 0.20 -56.02 -19.10
N VAL A 1071 0.12 -56.19 -17.77
CA VAL A 1071 -0.34 -55.14 -16.84
C VAL A 1071 0.66 -54.73 -15.76
N GLY A 1072 1.68 -55.54 -15.46
CA GLY A 1072 2.61 -55.26 -14.36
C GLY A 1072 3.34 -53.93 -14.53
N GLY A 1073 3.26 -53.06 -13.52
CA GLY A 1073 3.88 -51.73 -13.53
C GLY A 1073 3.16 -50.65 -14.35
N LYS A 1074 1.94 -50.91 -14.84
CA LYS A 1074 1.13 -49.94 -15.61
C LYS A 1074 0.03 -49.33 -14.75
N ASN A 1075 -0.40 -48.13 -15.14
CA ASN A 1075 -1.71 -47.60 -14.75
C ASN A 1075 -2.77 -48.12 -15.72
N ILE A 1076 -3.83 -48.72 -15.21
CA ILE A 1076 -4.91 -49.30 -16.02
C ILE A 1076 -6.27 -48.70 -15.70
N ARG A 1077 -7.24 -48.90 -16.60
CA ARG A 1077 -8.68 -48.77 -16.33
C ARG A 1077 -9.42 -50.02 -16.79
N VAL A 1078 -10.47 -50.38 -16.06
CA VAL A 1078 -11.47 -51.35 -16.52
C VAL A 1078 -12.55 -50.58 -17.29
N GLU A 1079 -12.85 -51.02 -18.52
CA GLU A 1079 -13.93 -50.46 -19.32
C GLU A 1079 -15.02 -51.51 -19.57
N PHE A 1080 -16.24 -51.19 -19.17
CA PHE A 1080 -17.46 -51.90 -19.57
C PHE A 1080 -18.08 -51.14 -20.74
N ARG A 1081 -18.28 -51.79 -21.87
CA ARG A 1081 -18.83 -51.18 -23.09
C ARG A 1081 -20.04 -51.95 -23.57
N PHE A 1082 -21.07 -51.23 -23.97
CA PHE A 1082 -22.28 -51.78 -24.57
C PHE A 1082 -22.54 -51.14 -25.93
N THR A 1083 -22.78 -51.98 -26.94
CA THR A 1083 -23.11 -51.56 -28.30
C THR A 1083 -24.40 -52.23 -28.76
N SER A 1084 -25.29 -51.47 -29.40
CA SER A 1084 -26.52 -52.01 -29.99
C SER A 1084 -26.63 -51.70 -31.49
N ASP A 1085 -27.37 -52.53 -32.21
CA ASP A 1085 -27.69 -52.37 -33.61
C ASP A 1085 -29.02 -51.60 -33.82
N ALA A 1086 -29.61 -51.66 -35.02
CA ALA A 1086 -30.77 -50.85 -35.36
C ALA A 1086 -32.14 -51.46 -35.00
N ILE A 1087 -32.21 -52.66 -34.41
CA ILE A 1087 -33.47 -53.42 -34.27
C ILE A 1087 -33.65 -54.02 -32.86
N THR A 1088 -34.83 -53.79 -32.25
CA THR A 1088 -35.25 -54.34 -30.94
C THR A 1088 -34.42 -53.86 -29.74
N ASN A 1089 -35.06 -53.58 -28.61
CA ASN A 1089 -34.39 -53.13 -27.39
C ASN A 1089 -34.79 -54.02 -26.21
N TYR A 1090 -33.85 -54.22 -25.28
CA TYR A 1090 -34.00 -55.05 -24.08
C TYR A 1090 -33.42 -54.33 -22.85
N GLY A 1091 -33.29 -55.00 -21.70
CA GLY A 1091 -32.75 -54.39 -20.48
C GLY A 1091 -31.30 -53.91 -20.59
N GLY A 1092 -30.51 -54.56 -21.43
CA GLY A 1092 -29.11 -54.23 -21.73
C GLY A 1092 -28.11 -54.87 -20.77
N TYR A 1093 -27.13 -54.09 -20.32
CA TYR A 1093 -25.98 -54.59 -19.56
C TYR A 1093 -25.90 -53.95 -18.18
N TYR A 1094 -25.84 -54.79 -17.15
CA TYR A 1094 -25.78 -54.37 -15.74
C TYR A 1094 -24.56 -55.02 -15.08
N ILE A 1095 -23.92 -54.26 -14.21
CA ILE A 1095 -22.68 -54.59 -13.53
C ILE A 1095 -22.82 -54.31 -12.04
N ASP A 1096 -22.27 -55.23 -11.24
CA ASP A 1096 -22.28 -55.13 -9.79
C ASP A 1096 -21.05 -55.85 -9.21
N ASP A 1097 -20.74 -55.63 -7.93
CA ASP A 1097 -19.63 -56.28 -7.20
C ASP A 1097 -18.27 -56.30 -7.95
N VAL A 1098 -17.86 -55.16 -8.50
CA VAL A 1098 -16.62 -55.02 -9.28
C VAL A 1098 -15.42 -54.98 -8.33
N LYS A 1099 -14.56 -55.99 -8.45
CA LYS A 1099 -13.37 -56.12 -7.62
C LYS A 1099 -12.14 -56.39 -8.47
N VAL A 1100 -11.07 -55.64 -8.26
CA VAL A 1100 -9.76 -55.90 -8.85
C VAL A 1100 -8.79 -56.24 -7.72
N VAL A 1101 -8.16 -57.40 -7.82
CA VAL A 1101 -7.17 -57.88 -6.85
C VAL A 1101 -5.88 -58.22 -7.54
N ILE A 1102 -4.77 -58.21 -6.80
CA ILE A 1102 -3.55 -58.88 -7.24
C ILE A 1102 -3.66 -60.34 -6.79
N PRO A 1103 -3.76 -61.32 -7.72
CA PRO A 1103 -3.85 -62.73 -7.37
C PRO A 1103 -2.51 -63.23 -6.82
N GLU A 1104 -2.56 -64.33 -6.09
CA GLU A 1104 -1.37 -64.99 -5.54
C GLU A 1104 -0.35 -65.30 -6.67
N PRO A 1105 0.97 -65.10 -6.43
CA PRO A 1105 2.00 -65.66 -7.29
C PRO A 1105 2.11 -67.19 -7.21
#